data_AF-A0A7V4DBG9-F1
#
_entry.id   AF-A0A7V4DBG9-F1
#
_cell.length_a   1.000
_cell.length_b   1.000
_cell.length_c   1.000
_cell.angle_alpha   90.00
_cell.angle_beta   90.00
_cell.angle_gamma   90.00
#
_symmetry.space_group_name_H-M   'P 1'
#
loop_
_entity.id
_entity.type
_entity.pdbx_description
1 polymer ?
#
loop_
_entity_poly.entity_id
_entity_poly.type
_entity_poly.pdbx_seq_one_letter_code
_entity_poly.pdbx_strand_id
1 'polypeptide(L)'
;MKKGWNPLIFRSFFLLVPMLSLNSLLFSQPLATGHSKFLGCAGDAPFRTSFDSYWNQVTPENSGKWGSVEGTRDQYNWGPLDEAYSYAKRRGFPFKLHTLIWGNQQPSWISNLSDQEKVEEIEEWIKLVGERYPEIDLVDVVNEPLPSHNPPDGRNGRANYKGALGGDGQTGYDWVIWAFEKARAYLPNAKLLINDYGIINDNGATTAYLKIINLLKDRGLIDGIGVQGHRFELENADTTVLKNNLSRLAATGLPVYISEFDLGNYGDSGTPNDAVQLRLYQKIFPVLWNHPGVQGITLWGYVENSMWQNTCYLVRADGSERPALQWLRTFLTIPGNYRSRQSGNWADTNTWEYYNGTTWVSPAPTIPLLTASWITIQKGHTITVTQSDSIDQLVIASGAKLVVPQNVTLLVKDGPGTDLSSYGTIHNFGTIRQDASATLKMMNGSRYVHCQDGGVIPTIQWMYGSTIELDSLKTSAPANGNQNFYHVVWNCPAQSSNLTLRWNKNTISGDITIKNTGTGQWLLCAPDAGDSATVTIMGSIVQSGGQFSPTGTDNPNTTIAIHHYGDIIVTGGDFSISRGSQGGTGTTVWYFMGESFRISHATMQNLNSLGAKFVFARQGTQTLSLGTGNTLIAFPIEVGSGSTLNLGTNVVTGSGMFAVDSGGTVELAHERGLDEAIQVTGPITFDKHASFIFSGTKAQIPGTLLPDTVNNFVINNPAGITLFNPLTVNGTLELQNGFLSLGNGTLHYGPEASLKYSGKSPQTTTDVELPPHGEPKNLIIANLAGVTLHASRTFKGNVEVGGKLKLGSNTLTAGTATVTGPLRYIVTETGMLKLTQIGSESETLFPVGTNGYAPVWVKNAGLPDTIGVSVISDTTSTPFGGRVLVKWHIVENTPGGGNYTLTFGWMRQLENRAFRTPDRNHNAHIFCLDDTTEAGSGEYTLQLDTQPYTCSRGGISRLGWFAVGRFKDIPEGIVEPSETYAPTEFTLYQNYPNPFNASTTIRFLLPKESKVKIGVYDLLGKEITTLVDAKMNAGEHTVTWNAENMASGIYVYKLIAKGFVQTRKMILLK
;
A
#
# COMPACT_ATOMS: atom_id res chain seq x y z
N MET A 1 43.04 -36.18 -10.66
CA MET A 1 43.73 -36.99 -9.63
C MET A 1 43.55 -36.33 -8.27
N LYS A 2 42.96 -37.10 -7.34
CA LYS A 2 42.93 -37.05 -5.86
C LYS A 2 43.72 -35.97 -5.07
N LYS A 3 43.09 -35.65 -3.91
CA LYS A 3 43.58 -35.22 -2.57
C LYS A 3 43.55 -33.70 -2.31
N GLY A 4 42.91 -33.17 -1.27
CA GLY A 4 42.28 -33.74 -0.07
C GLY A 4 42.86 -33.09 1.18
N TRP A 5 42.04 -32.40 1.99
CA TRP A 5 42.38 -31.91 3.33
C TRP A 5 41.17 -32.07 4.28
N ASN A 6 41.41 -32.68 5.44
CA ASN A 6 40.54 -32.77 6.61
C ASN A 6 41.45 -33.08 7.82
N PRO A 7 41.04 -32.93 9.09
CA PRO A 7 40.63 -31.73 9.82
C PRO A 7 41.49 -31.50 11.10
N LEU A 8 41.38 -30.32 11.72
CA LEU A 8 42.03 -30.00 13.01
C LEU A 8 41.06 -30.19 14.20
N ILE A 9 41.60 -30.86 15.21
CA ILE A 9 41.01 -31.29 16.48
C ILE A 9 40.90 -30.11 17.45
N PHE A 10 39.76 -29.96 18.14
CA PHE A 10 39.62 -29.09 19.31
C PHE A 10 39.38 -29.93 20.59
N ARG A 11 40.15 -29.61 21.63
CA ARG A 11 40.14 -30.25 22.96
C ARG A 11 39.06 -29.65 23.86
N SER A 12 38.54 -30.52 24.72
CA SER A 12 37.50 -30.34 25.72
C SER A 12 37.88 -29.42 26.90
N PHE A 13 36.92 -28.63 27.37
CA PHE A 13 36.85 -28.12 28.75
C PHE A 13 35.46 -28.45 29.32
N PHE A 14 35.44 -29.17 30.45
CA PHE A 14 34.25 -29.46 31.25
C PHE A 14 33.92 -28.24 32.11
N LEU A 15 32.68 -27.75 32.03
CA LEU A 15 32.09 -26.82 33.00
C LEU A 15 30.71 -27.38 33.38
N LEU A 16 30.56 -27.75 34.66
CA LEU A 16 29.27 -28.08 35.27
C LEU A 16 28.35 -26.87 35.16
N VAL A 17 27.24 -27.01 34.44
CA VAL A 17 26.12 -26.08 34.44
C VAL A 17 24.99 -26.74 35.25
N PRO A 18 24.39 -26.08 36.24
CA PRO A 18 23.26 -26.63 36.97
C PRO A 18 22.06 -26.77 36.02
N MET A 19 21.33 -27.89 36.15
CA MET A 19 20.08 -28.16 35.43
C MET A 19 19.10 -26.98 35.59
N LEU A 20 19.07 -26.10 34.59
CA LEU A 20 17.93 -25.24 34.33
C LEU A 20 16.92 -26.11 33.56
N SER A 21 15.78 -26.35 34.20
CA SER A 21 14.62 -27.02 33.62
C SER A 21 14.26 -26.38 32.27
N LEU A 22 14.57 -27.08 31.18
CA LEU A 22 13.92 -26.86 29.89
C LEU A 22 12.46 -27.31 30.03
N ASN A 23 11.59 -26.42 30.49
CA ASN A 23 10.18 -26.47 30.11
C ASN A 23 10.11 -26.00 28.66
N SER A 24 10.27 -26.96 27.75
CA SER A 24 10.05 -26.81 26.32
C SER A 24 8.68 -26.17 26.05
N LEU A 25 8.67 -25.12 25.23
CA LEU A 25 7.48 -24.56 24.58
C LEU A 25 6.80 -25.63 23.70
N LEU A 26 5.92 -26.39 24.35
CA LEU A 26 4.80 -27.08 23.74
C LEU A 26 3.80 -26.00 23.33
N PHE A 27 3.44 -25.92 22.05
CA PHE A 27 2.27 -25.13 21.66
C PHE A 27 1.04 -25.79 22.30
N SER A 28 0.58 -25.25 23.43
CA SER A 28 -0.71 -25.63 23.99
C SER A 28 -1.81 -25.04 23.12
N GLN A 29 -2.96 -25.72 23.06
CA GLN A 29 -4.15 -25.20 22.40
C GLN A 29 -4.82 -24.10 23.23
N PRO A 30 -5.75 -23.31 22.65
CA PRO A 30 -6.52 -22.32 23.40
C PRO A 30 -7.26 -22.91 24.61
N LEU A 31 -7.54 -22.10 25.62
CA LEU A 31 -8.15 -22.57 26.88
C LEU A 31 -9.59 -23.06 26.71
N ALA A 32 -10.35 -22.44 25.81
CA ALA A 32 -11.75 -22.77 25.57
C ALA A 32 -11.95 -23.81 24.44
N THR A 33 -10.90 -24.52 24.03
CA THR A 33 -11.05 -25.64 23.09
C THR A 33 -12.02 -26.67 23.64
N GLY A 34 -12.98 -27.11 22.81
CA GLY A 34 -14.00 -28.10 23.18
C GLY A 34 -15.23 -27.53 23.90
N HIS A 35 -15.26 -26.21 24.14
CA HIS A 35 -16.49 -25.54 24.59
C HIS A 35 -17.31 -25.05 23.40
N SER A 36 -18.63 -24.98 23.57
CA SER A 36 -19.54 -24.37 22.59
C SER A 36 -19.42 -22.84 22.52
N LYS A 37 -18.55 -22.24 23.34
CA LYS A 37 -18.34 -20.80 23.50
C LYS A 37 -16.87 -20.48 23.26
N PHE A 38 -16.58 -19.33 22.65
CA PHE A 38 -15.20 -18.88 22.51
C PHE A 38 -14.70 -18.17 23.78
N LEU A 39 -13.40 -18.25 24.03
CA LEU A 39 -12.66 -17.36 24.91
C LEU A 39 -11.59 -16.65 24.07
N GLY A 40 -11.87 -15.40 23.72
CA GLY A 40 -11.04 -14.58 22.87
C GLY A 40 -10.23 -13.55 23.62
N CYS A 41 -9.45 -12.80 22.87
CA CYS A 41 -8.71 -11.66 23.39
C CYS A 41 -8.58 -10.57 22.32
N ALA A 42 -8.68 -9.32 22.75
CA ALA A 42 -8.29 -8.17 21.98
C ALA A 42 -6.76 -8.06 21.90
N GLY A 43 -6.25 -7.62 20.76
CA GLY A 43 -4.84 -7.33 20.56
C GLY A 43 -4.56 -6.84 19.15
N ASP A 44 -3.61 -5.93 19.04
CA ASP A 44 -3.08 -5.47 17.76
C ASP A 44 -1.82 -6.25 17.38
N ALA A 45 -1.53 -6.30 16.08
CA ALA A 45 -0.34 -6.96 15.59
C ALA A 45 0.96 -6.19 15.92
N PRO A 46 2.12 -6.88 16.08
CA PRO A 46 2.29 -8.33 15.95
C PRO A 46 1.82 -9.10 17.20
N PHE A 47 1.02 -10.14 16.98
CA PHE A 47 0.55 -11.00 18.06
C PHE A 47 1.69 -11.84 18.65
N ARG A 48 1.71 -11.99 19.98
CA ARG A 48 2.67 -12.87 20.66
C ARG A 48 2.45 -14.34 20.26
N THR A 49 3.53 -15.10 20.16
CA THR A 49 3.48 -16.56 19.89
C THR A 49 2.63 -17.33 20.90
N SER A 50 2.47 -16.81 22.12
CA SER A 50 1.65 -17.39 23.17
C SER A 50 0.15 -17.13 23.02
N PHE A 51 -0.30 -16.26 22.12
CA PHE A 51 -1.73 -15.93 21.97
C PHE A 51 -2.56 -17.19 21.70
N ASP A 52 -2.07 -18.06 20.83
CA ASP A 52 -2.73 -19.31 20.41
C ASP A 52 -2.78 -20.37 21.52
N SER A 53 -1.97 -20.18 22.56
CA SER A 53 -1.95 -21.03 23.74
C SER A 53 -3.06 -20.71 24.73
N TYR A 54 -3.77 -19.61 24.52
CA TYR A 54 -4.80 -19.12 25.42
C TYR A 54 -6.15 -18.88 24.76
N TRP A 55 -6.16 -18.25 23.58
CA TRP A 55 -7.35 -17.62 23.03
C TRP A 55 -7.76 -18.22 21.68
N ASN A 56 -9.07 -18.31 21.42
CA ASN A 56 -9.62 -18.84 20.17
C ASN A 56 -10.57 -17.89 19.43
N GLN A 57 -10.49 -16.58 19.69
CA GLN A 57 -11.18 -15.49 19.00
C GLN A 57 -10.31 -14.22 19.05
N VAL A 58 -10.35 -13.39 18.01
CA VAL A 58 -9.49 -12.19 17.85
C VAL A 58 -10.34 -10.94 17.61
N THR A 59 -10.03 -9.89 18.36
CA THR A 59 -10.53 -8.52 18.14
C THR A 59 -9.35 -7.56 18.02
N PRO A 60 -9.28 -6.71 16.98
CA PRO A 60 -8.26 -5.66 16.94
C PRO A 60 -8.56 -4.63 18.04
N GLU A 61 -7.59 -4.33 18.89
CA GLU A 61 -7.80 -3.39 20.02
C GLU A 61 -7.93 -1.95 19.52
N ASN A 62 -7.13 -1.57 18.54
CA ASN A 62 -7.20 -0.24 17.92
C ASN A 62 -7.16 -0.27 16.40
N SER A 63 -6.56 -1.28 15.77
CA SER A 63 -6.39 -1.27 14.30
C SER A 63 -7.71 -1.33 13.53
N GLY A 64 -8.80 -1.79 14.16
CA GLY A 64 -10.15 -1.82 13.59
C GLY A 64 -10.95 -0.54 13.75
N LYS A 65 -10.43 0.47 14.45
CA LYS A 65 -11.10 1.77 14.66
C LYS A 65 -10.90 2.65 13.43
N TRP A 66 -11.94 3.37 13.03
CA TRP A 66 -11.90 4.16 11.80
C TRP A 66 -10.73 5.17 11.76
N GLY A 67 -10.47 5.91 12.84
CA GLY A 67 -9.35 6.86 12.88
C GLY A 67 -7.96 6.21 12.75
N SER A 68 -7.81 4.92 13.07
CA SER A 68 -6.56 4.17 12.89
C SER A 68 -6.34 3.77 11.42
N VAL A 69 -7.43 3.49 10.71
CA VAL A 69 -7.38 3.13 9.29
C VAL A 69 -7.32 4.38 8.42
N GLU A 70 -8.09 5.42 8.74
CA GLU A 70 -8.22 6.61 7.89
C GLU A 70 -7.90 7.90 8.65
N GLY A 71 -6.71 7.95 9.26
CA GLY A 71 -6.25 9.14 9.97
C GLY A 71 -6.10 10.39 9.08
N THR A 72 -5.97 10.21 7.76
CA THR A 72 -5.97 11.26 6.74
C THR A 72 -7.03 10.90 5.69
N ARG A 73 -7.92 11.84 5.35
CA ARG A 73 -9.02 11.63 4.40
C ARG A 73 -8.50 11.03 3.09
N ASP A 74 -9.18 9.99 2.61
CA ASP A 74 -8.85 9.26 1.38
C ASP A 74 -7.48 8.54 1.40
N GLN A 75 -6.86 8.39 2.56
CA GLN A 75 -5.59 7.68 2.73
C GLN A 75 -5.71 6.60 3.79
N TYR A 76 -5.92 5.38 3.31
CA TYR A 76 -6.18 4.24 4.16
C TYR A 76 -4.92 3.45 4.54
N ASN A 77 -4.71 3.26 5.84
CA ASN A 77 -3.70 2.41 6.46
C ASN A 77 -4.32 1.05 6.89
N TRP A 78 -4.63 0.21 5.91
CA TRP A 78 -5.25 -1.11 6.16
C TRP A 78 -4.32 -2.13 6.81
N GLY A 79 -3.00 -1.97 6.71
CA GLY A 79 -2.02 -3.00 7.06
C GLY A 79 -2.21 -3.65 8.44
N PRO A 80 -2.34 -2.86 9.53
CA PRO A 80 -2.55 -3.42 10.87
C PRO A 80 -3.88 -4.17 11.05
N LEU A 81 -4.96 -3.72 10.38
CA LEU A 81 -6.26 -4.39 10.42
C LEU A 81 -6.26 -5.65 9.56
N ASP A 82 -5.64 -5.59 8.37
CA ASP A 82 -5.39 -6.74 7.51
C ASP A 82 -4.64 -7.84 8.26
N GLU A 83 -3.65 -7.46 9.08
CA GLU A 83 -2.88 -8.42 9.86
C GLU A 83 -3.73 -9.09 10.95
N ALA A 84 -4.56 -8.33 11.67
CA ALA A 84 -5.47 -8.89 12.68
C ALA A 84 -6.54 -9.81 12.07
N TYR A 85 -7.19 -9.36 11.00
CA TYR A 85 -8.16 -10.15 10.24
C TYR A 85 -7.51 -11.43 9.74
N SER A 86 -6.38 -11.30 9.04
CA SER A 86 -5.66 -12.45 8.51
C SER A 86 -5.22 -13.37 9.66
N TYR A 87 -4.68 -12.84 10.75
CA TYR A 87 -4.25 -13.65 11.91
C TYR A 87 -5.36 -14.56 12.42
N ALA A 88 -6.58 -14.03 12.54
CA ALA A 88 -7.76 -14.77 12.96
C ALA A 88 -8.16 -15.83 11.93
N LYS A 89 -8.32 -15.43 10.66
CA LYS A 89 -8.69 -16.33 9.55
C LYS A 89 -7.67 -17.46 9.37
N ARG A 90 -6.37 -17.16 9.50
CA ARG A 90 -5.27 -18.13 9.51
C ARG A 90 -5.48 -19.22 10.55
N ARG A 91 -6.08 -18.92 11.69
CA ARG A 91 -6.26 -19.89 12.79
C ARG A 91 -7.65 -20.48 12.86
N GLY A 92 -8.53 -20.11 11.92
CA GLY A 92 -9.95 -20.43 12.02
C GLY A 92 -10.60 -19.87 13.29
N PHE A 93 -10.02 -18.82 13.87
CA PHE A 93 -10.60 -18.13 15.01
C PHE A 93 -11.68 -17.17 14.49
N PRO A 94 -12.81 -17.03 15.21
CA PRO A 94 -13.74 -15.96 14.91
C PRO A 94 -13.02 -14.61 14.98
N PHE A 95 -13.23 -13.79 13.98
CA PHE A 95 -12.79 -12.42 13.92
C PHE A 95 -13.96 -11.51 14.26
N LYS A 96 -13.78 -10.66 15.28
CA LYS A 96 -14.73 -9.61 15.60
C LYS A 96 -14.13 -8.26 15.27
N LEU A 97 -14.69 -7.56 14.29
CA LEU A 97 -14.31 -6.19 13.97
C LEU A 97 -14.80 -5.25 15.09
N HIS A 98 -13.89 -4.41 15.57
CA HIS A 98 -14.18 -3.36 16.54
C HIS A 98 -13.48 -2.08 16.07
N THR A 99 -14.19 -1.05 15.61
CA THR A 99 -15.66 -0.86 15.50
C THR A 99 -15.98 0.07 14.33
N LEU A 100 -17.19 -0.01 13.76
CA LEU A 100 -17.58 0.84 12.63
C LEU A 100 -17.89 2.28 13.05
N ILE A 101 -18.77 2.46 14.04
CA ILE A 101 -19.24 3.78 14.50
C ILE A 101 -18.99 3.95 15.99
N TRP A 102 -18.36 5.07 16.39
CA TRP A 102 -18.10 5.40 17.80
C TRP A 102 -17.84 6.91 17.99
N GLY A 103 -18.06 7.47 19.18
CA GLY A 103 -17.74 8.86 19.45
C GLY A 103 -16.25 9.15 19.64
N ASN A 104 -15.41 8.14 19.88
CA ASN A 104 -13.98 8.29 20.15
C ASN A 104 -13.12 7.64 19.05
N GLN A 105 -11.85 8.08 18.96
CA GLN A 105 -10.85 7.57 18.00
C GLN A 105 -11.35 7.50 16.55
N GLN A 106 -12.18 8.48 16.17
CA GLN A 106 -12.63 8.68 14.79
C GLN A 106 -11.70 9.63 14.06
N PRO A 107 -11.71 9.66 12.71
CA PRO A 107 -10.88 10.59 11.98
C PRO A 107 -11.18 12.05 12.37
N SER A 108 -10.16 12.83 12.77
CA SER A 108 -10.39 14.20 13.24
C SER A 108 -10.90 15.13 12.13
N TRP A 109 -10.60 14.82 10.88
CA TRP A 109 -11.00 15.63 9.72
C TRP A 109 -12.51 15.61 9.46
N ILE A 110 -13.23 14.57 9.90
CA ILE A 110 -14.68 14.44 9.68
C ILE A 110 -15.47 15.57 10.35
N SER A 111 -14.90 16.20 11.38
CA SER A 111 -15.59 17.20 12.17
C SER A 111 -15.85 18.51 11.43
N ASN A 112 -15.09 18.77 10.35
CA ASN A 112 -15.16 19.99 9.55
C ASN A 112 -15.98 19.83 8.27
N LEU A 113 -16.53 18.65 8.02
CA LEU A 113 -17.30 18.34 6.82
C LEU A 113 -18.76 18.79 6.93
N SER A 114 -19.40 19.00 5.79
CA SER A 114 -20.86 19.16 5.72
C SER A 114 -21.56 17.87 6.13
N ASP A 115 -22.84 17.95 6.53
CA ASP A 115 -23.58 16.76 6.95
C ASP A 115 -23.75 15.74 5.81
N GLN A 116 -23.85 16.20 4.56
CA GLN A 116 -23.87 15.33 3.40
C GLN A 116 -22.55 14.57 3.25
N GLU A 117 -21.41 15.28 3.28
CA GLU A 117 -20.10 14.64 3.19
C GLU A 117 -19.87 13.67 4.35
N LYS A 118 -20.30 13.99 5.58
CA LYS A 118 -20.20 13.05 6.71
C LYS A 118 -20.92 11.73 6.41
N VAL A 119 -22.13 11.80 5.84
CA VAL A 119 -22.90 10.60 5.48
C VAL A 119 -22.18 9.80 4.40
N GLU A 120 -21.68 10.48 3.35
CA GLU A 120 -20.97 9.85 2.23
C GLU A 120 -19.71 9.11 2.70
N GLU A 121 -18.88 9.76 3.53
CA GLU A 121 -17.63 9.19 4.05
C GLU A 121 -17.88 8.02 5.02
N ILE A 122 -18.91 8.11 5.87
CA ILE A 122 -19.28 7.02 6.77
C ILE A 122 -19.79 5.81 5.99
N GLU A 123 -20.61 6.04 4.96
CA GLU A 123 -21.12 4.97 4.11
C GLU A 123 -19.99 4.32 3.31
N GLU A 124 -19.04 5.11 2.78
CA GLU A 124 -17.84 4.60 2.13
C GLU A 124 -17.00 3.74 3.07
N TRP A 125 -16.73 4.20 4.29
CA TRP A 125 -16.01 3.44 5.31
C TRP A 125 -16.64 2.05 5.56
N ILE A 126 -17.96 2.00 5.80
CA ILE A 126 -18.68 0.75 6.04
C ILE A 126 -18.61 -0.16 4.81
N LYS A 127 -18.78 0.40 3.61
CA LYS A 127 -18.72 -0.32 2.35
C LYS A 127 -17.33 -0.92 2.10
N LEU A 128 -16.27 -0.13 2.27
CA LEU A 128 -14.88 -0.57 2.07
C LEU A 128 -14.49 -1.68 3.04
N VAL A 129 -14.91 -1.61 4.30
CA VAL A 129 -14.73 -2.70 5.26
C VAL A 129 -15.42 -3.98 4.78
N GLY A 130 -16.67 -3.88 4.31
CA GLY A 130 -17.44 -5.02 3.79
C GLY A 130 -16.81 -5.65 2.54
N GLU A 131 -16.34 -4.84 1.60
CA GLU A 131 -15.65 -5.29 0.38
C GLU A 131 -14.30 -5.94 0.70
N ARG A 132 -13.55 -5.38 1.65
CA ARG A 132 -12.21 -5.85 2.00
C ARG A 132 -12.22 -7.12 2.84
N TYR A 133 -13.21 -7.29 3.71
CA TYR A 133 -13.28 -8.39 4.67
C TYR A 133 -14.62 -9.16 4.55
N PRO A 134 -14.84 -9.90 3.45
CA PRO A 134 -16.12 -10.56 3.17
C PRO A 134 -16.49 -11.70 4.14
N GLU A 135 -15.55 -12.19 4.95
CA GLU A 135 -15.72 -13.29 5.92
C GLU A 135 -15.55 -12.82 7.37
N ILE A 136 -15.97 -11.59 7.71
CA ILE A 136 -16.07 -11.17 9.12
C ILE A 136 -17.16 -11.98 9.84
N ASP A 137 -16.85 -12.52 11.01
CA ASP A 137 -17.82 -13.30 11.79
C ASP A 137 -18.74 -12.40 12.63
N LEU A 138 -18.18 -11.37 13.26
CA LEU A 138 -18.85 -10.49 14.21
C LEU A 138 -18.41 -9.03 13.98
N VAL A 139 -19.33 -8.08 14.07
CA VAL A 139 -19.02 -6.64 13.92
C VAL A 139 -19.67 -5.87 15.05
N ASP A 140 -18.87 -5.14 15.83
CA ASP A 140 -19.40 -4.05 16.66
C ASP A 140 -19.75 -2.89 15.71
N VAL A 141 -21.03 -2.75 15.36
CA VAL A 141 -21.49 -1.73 14.40
C VAL A 141 -21.51 -0.36 15.05
N VAL A 142 -22.13 -0.28 16.23
CA VAL A 142 -22.18 0.94 17.03
C VAL A 142 -21.65 0.64 18.42
N ASN A 143 -20.62 1.37 18.81
CA ASN A 143 -20.02 1.33 20.13
C ASN A 143 -20.49 2.50 20.99
N GLU A 144 -20.87 2.23 22.23
CA GLU A 144 -21.21 3.19 23.30
C GLU A 144 -22.32 4.21 22.96
N PRO A 145 -23.49 3.75 22.47
CA PRO A 145 -24.58 4.62 22.02
C PRO A 145 -25.35 5.34 23.13
N LEU A 146 -25.25 4.90 24.40
CA LEU A 146 -26.04 5.51 25.46
C LEU A 146 -25.63 6.99 25.70
N PRO A 147 -26.57 7.90 25.97
CA PRO A 147 -26.27 9.34 26.09
C PRO A 147 -25.21 9.71 27.15
N SER A 148 -25.09 8.93 28.21
CA SER A 148 -24.09 9.11 29.27
C SER A 148 -22.71 8.55 28.91
N HIS A 149 -22.60 7.77 27.83
CA HIS A 149 -21.37 7.11 27.39
C HIS A 149 -20.74 7.94 26.27
N ASN A 150 -20.22 7.36 25.18
CA ASN A 150 -19.51 8.12 24.13
C ASN A 150 -20.16 8.03 22.74
N PRO A 151 -21.39 8.54 22.55
CA PRO A 151 -21.97 8.72 21.22
C PRO A 151 -21.23 9.83 20.44
N PRO A 152 -21.28 9.82 19.09
CA PRO A 152 -20.63 10.84 18.25
C PRO A 152 -21.43 12.15 18.19
N ASP A 153 -21.73 12.72 19.35
CA ASP A 153 -22.58 13.90 19.54
C ASP A 153 -21.82 15.25 19.61
N GLY A 154 -20.51 15.25 19.37
CA GLY A 154 -19.65 16.42 19.43
C GLY A 154 -19.33 16.93 20.84
N ARG A 155 -19.85 16.29 21.90
CA ARG A 155 -19.58 16.70 23.29
C ARG A 155 -18.25 16.13 23.77
N ASN A 156 -17.58 16.84 24.68
CA ASN A 156 -16.34 16.39 25.31
C ASN A 156 -15.24 15.94 24.33
N GLY A 157 -15.15 16.59 23.15
CA GLY A 157 -14.14 16.27 22.13
C GLY A 157 -14.44 15.03 21.28
N ARG A 158 -15.64 14.48 21.37
CA ARG A 158 -16.10 13.36 20.53
C ARG A 158 -16.34 13.81 19.09
N ALA A 159 -16.37 12.85 18.16
CA ALA A 159 -16.80 13.11 16.79
C ALA A 159 -18.22 13.70 16.76
N ASN A 160 -18.54 14.50 15.72
CA ASN A 160 -19.76 15.33 15.67
C ASN A 160 -20.71 14.96 14.50
N TYR A 161 -20.84 13.67 14.18
CA TYR A 161 -21.60 13.20 13.03
C TYR A 161 -22.94 12.53 13.38
N LYS A 162 -23.30 12.39 14.67
CA LYS A 162 -24.62 11.86 15.10
C LYS A 162 -25.79 12.56 14.41
N GLY A 163 -25.73 13.89 14.29
CA GLY A 163 -26.78 14.68 13.64
C GLY A 163 -26.94 14.37 12.15
N ALA A 164 -25.82 14.22 11.43
CA ALA A 164 -25.81 13.89 10.01
C ALA A 164 -26.44 12.51 9.73
N LEU A 165 -26.28 11.56 10.64
CA LEU A 165 -26.85 10.22 10.54
C LEU A 165 -28.33 10.14 10.95
N GLY A 166 -29.02 11.27 11.14
CA GLY A 166 -30.44 11.32 11.53
C GLY A 166 -30.68 11.69 13.00
N GLY A 167 -29.63 11.81 13.81
CA GLY A 167 -29.72 12.24 15.20
C GLY A 167 -30.59 11.33 16.07
N ASP A 168 -31.24 11.93 17.06
CA ASP A 168 -32.23 11.20 17.87
C ASP A 168 -33.47 10.83 17.04
N GLY A 169 -33.80 11.64 16.03
CA GLY A 169 -34.94 11.40 15.12
C GLY A 169 -36.26 11.11 15.85
N GLN A 170 -37.10 10.24 15.29
CA GLN A 170 -38.41 9.91 15.91
C GLN A 170 -38.30 8.82 16.98
N THR A 171 -37.33 7.91 16.88
CA THR A 171 -37.20 6.76 17.79
C THR A 171 -36.32 7.07 19.00
N GLY A 172 -35.61 8.19 19.00
CA GLY A 172 -34.56 8.54 19.95
C GLY A 172 -33.18 7.99 19.58
N TYR A 173 -33.09 7.12 18.57
CA TYR A 173 -31.86 6.43 18.16
C TYR A 173 -31.75 6.24 16.64
N ASP A 174 -32.33 7.15 15.84
CA ASP A 174 -32.38 7.02 14.37
C ASP A 174 -30.96 6.91 13.76
N TRP A 175 -29.97 7.59 14.34
CA TRP A 175 -28.55 7.44 13.95
C TRP A 175 -27.98 6.03 14.13
N VAL A 176 -28.43 5.29 15.15
CA VAL A 176 -28.05 3.89 15.37
C VAL A 176 -28.72 3.00 14.32
N ILE A 177 -30.01 3.25 14.04
CA ILE A 177 -30.77 2.51 13.04
C ILE A 177 -30.11 2.67 11.67
N TRP A 178 -29.78 3.91 11.28
CA TRP A 178 -29.08 4.20 10.02
C TRP A 178 -27.78 3.40 9.89
N ALA A 179 -26.95 3.39 10.93
CA ALA A 179 -25.67 2.67 10.92
C ALA A 179 -25.86 1.15 10.70
N PHE A 180 -26.86 0.57 11.35
CA PHE A 180 -27.19 -0.85 11.20
C PHE A 180 -27.82 -1.19 9.85
N GLU A 181 -28.62 -0.30 9.26
CA GLU A 181 -29.14 -0.48 7.90
C GLU A 181 -28.00 -0.53 6.87
N LYS A 182 -27.03 0.38 6.98
CA LYS A 182 -25.83 0.39 6.12
C LYS A 182 -24.94 -0.82 6.35
N ALA A 183 -24.68 -1.18 7.61
CA ALA A 183 -23.92 -2.38 7.93
C ALA A 183 -24.59 -3.65 7.39
N ARG A 184 -25.92 -3.77 7.47
CA ARG A 184 -26.64 -4.92 6.89
C ARG A 184 -26.54 -4.97 5.37
N ALA A 185 -26.58 -3.82 4.70
CA ALA A 185 -26.46 -3.73 3.25
C ALA A 185 -25.07 -4.16 2.75
N TYR A 186 -24.00 -3.74 3.44
CA TYR A 186 -22.62 -3.95 2.99
C TYR A 186 -21.90 -5.13 3.64
N LEU A 187 -22.37 -5.64 4.78
CA LEU A 187 -21.82 -6.80 5.47
C LEU A 187 -22.88 -7.89 5.68
N PRO A 188 -23.51 -8.43 4.60
CA PRO A 188 -24.66 -9.32 4.71
C PRO A 188 -24.36 -10.66 5.40
N ASN A 189 -23.09 -11.08 5.42
CA ASN A 189 -22.66 -12.36 5.98
C ASN A 189 -22.19 -12.26 7.45
N ALA A 190 -21.97 -11.05 7.96
CA ALA A 190 -21.48 -10.84 9.31
C ALA A 190 -22.63 -10.79 10.33
N LYS A 191 -22.37 -11.25 11.56
CA LYS A 191 -23.28 -10.98 12.68
C LYS A 191 -23.07 -9.55 13.17
N LEU A 192 -24.13 -8.76 13.18
CA LEU A 192 -24.10 -7.35 13.56
C LEU A 192 -24.44 -7.16 15.04
N LEU A 193 -23.52 -6.57 15.79
CA LEU A 193 -23.61 -6.38 17.24
C LEU A 193 -23.67 -4.89 17.58
N ILE A 194 -24.39 -4.57 18.64
CA ILE A 194 -24.28 -3.31 19.37
C ILE A 194 -23.38 -3.57 20.60
N ASN A 195 -22.51 -2.63 20.98
CA ASN A 195 -21.55 -2.83 22.07
C ASN A 195 -21.54 -1.63 23.03
N ASP A 196 -21.48 -1.87 24.35
CA ASP A 196 -21.44 -0.81 25.35
C ASP A 196 -20.95 -1.30 26.74
N TYR A 197 -20.46 -0.38 27.58
CA TYR A 197 -20.09 -0.63 28.98
C TYR A 197 -21.21 -0.27 29.96
N GLY A 198 -21.07 -0.71 31.21
CA GLY A 198 -21.94 -0.35 32.32
C GLY A 198 -23.35 -0.94 32.21
N ILE A 199 -23.54 -1.93 31.33
CA ILE A 199 -24.87 -2.40 30.96
C ILE A 199 -25.44 -3.32 32.04
N ILE A 200 -24.68 -4.32 32.48
CA ILE A 200 -25.24 -5.42 33.31
C ILE A 200 -25.13 -5.17 34.81
N ASN A 201 -24.32 -4.21 35.25
CA ASN A 201 -24.16 -3.83 36.65
C ASN A 201 -25.22 -2.83 37.12
N ASP A 202 -25.96 -2.17 36.21
CA ASP A 202 -27.03 -1.24 36.53
C ASP A 202 -28.36 -1.57 35.81
N ASN A 203 -29.45 -1.60 36.57
CA ASN A 203 -30.77 -1.95 36.03
C ASN A 203 -31.32 -0.89 35.07
N GLY A 204 -30.99 0.38 35.29
CA GLY A 204 -31.39 1.51 34.45
C GLY A 204 -30.70 1.46 33.09
N ALA A 205 -29.38 1.26 33.07
CA ALA A 205 -28.57 1.08 31.88
C ALA A 205 -29.05 -0.12 31.05
N THR A 206 -29.26 -1.29 31.67
CA THR A 206 -29.86 -2.46 30.98
C THR A 206 -31.20 -2.10 30.33
N THR A 207 -32.06 -1.34 31.03
CA THR A 207 -33.37 -0.94 30.52
C THR A 207 -33.25 0.01 29.33
N ALA A 208 -32.33 0.97 29.37
CA ALA A 208 -32.07 1.89 28.27
C ALA A 208 -31.51 1.15 27.05
N TYR A 209 -30.57 0.23 27.26
CA TYR A 209 -29.96 -0.56 26.20
C TYR A 209 -30.96 -1.48 25.49
N LEU A 210 -31.86 -2.12 26.26
CA LEU A 210 -32.95 -2.94 25.72
C LEU A 210 -33.89 -2.15 24.79
N LYS A 211 -34.07 -0.83 24.99
CA LYS A 211 -34.88 -0.01 24.07
C LYS A 211 -34.24 0.03 22.69
N ILE A 212 -32.93 0.24 22.61
CA ILE A 212 -32.19 0.27 21.34
C ILE A 212 -32.20 -1.11 20.69
N ILE A 213 -31.91 -2.16 21.46
CA ILE A 213 -31.91 -3.55 20.98
C ILE A 213 -33.26 -3.91 20.37
N ASN A 214 -34.38 -3.57 21.02
CA ASN A 214 -35.71 -3.88 20.49
C ASN A 214 -36.00 -3.09 19.20
N LEU A 215 -35.60 -1.82 19.10
CA LEU A 215 -35.74 -1.04 17.86
C LEU A 215 -35.03 -1.69 16.67
N LEU A 216 -33.81 -2.20 16.88
CA LEU A 216 -33.03 -2.88 15.85
C LEU A 216 -33.57 -4.28 15.54
N LYS A 217 -33.99 -5.02 16.57
CA LYS A 217 -34.54 -6.37 16.44
C LYS A 217 -35.85 -6.37 15.66
N ASP A 218 -36.75 -5.42 15.95
CA ASP A 218 -38.04 -5.29 15.26
C ASP A 218 -37.88 -5.01 13.75
N ARG A 219 -36.69 -4.54 13.33
CA ARG A 219 -36.31 -4.29 11.93
C ARG A 219 -35.46 -5.40 11.31
N GLY A 220 -35.12 -6.45 12.06
CA GLY A 220 -34.24 -7.53 11.58
C GLY A 220 -32.80 -7.09 11.35
N LEU A 221 -32.33 -6.06 12.06
CA LEU A 221 -31.02 -5.45 11.82
C LEU A 221 -29.88 -5.98 12.70
N ILE A 222 -30.18 -6.56 13.86
CA ILE A 222 -29.20 -6.97 14.88
C ILE A 222 -29.16 -8.50 15.07
N ASP A 223 -27.95 -9.03 15.25
CA ASP A 223 -27.71 -10.48 15.44
C ASP A 223 -27.09 -10.84 16.80
N GLY A 224 -26.66 -9.85 17.58
CA GLY A 224 -26.04 -10.10 18.89
C GLY A 224 -25.90 -8.86 19.76
N ILE A 225 -25.68 -9.08 21.05
CA ILE A 225 -25.56 -8.04 22.08
C ILE A 225 -24.15 -8.09 22.68
N GLY A 226 -23.39 -7.01 22.56
CA GLY A 226 -22.09 -6.81 23.20
C GLY A 226 -22.23 -6.16 24.58
N VAL A 227 -21.44 -6.63 25.54
CA VAL A 227 -21.29 -6.04 26.88
C VAL A 227 -19.81 -5.99 27.20
N GLN A 228 -19.21 -4.79 27.29
CA GLN A 228 -17.76 -4.62 27.45
C GLN A 228 -17.25 -5.39 28.68
N GLY A 229 -17.82 -5.14 29.86
CA GLY A 229 -17.54 -5.95 31.05
C GLY A 229 -16.17 -5.63 31.65
N HIS A 230 -15.82 -4.33 31.69
CA HIS A 230 -14.58 -3.87 32.27
C HIS A 230 -14.59 -3.93 33.79
N ARG A 231 -13.38 -3.89 34.35
CA ARG A 231 -13.11 -3.97 35.79
C ARG A 231 -13.94 -3.00 36.63
N PHE A 232 -14.12 -1.76 36.19
CA PHE A 232 -14.80 -0.71 36.96
C PHE A 232 -16.31 -0.94 37.05
N GLU A 233 -16.86 -1.79 36.17
CA GLU A 233 -18.26 -2.20 36.17
C GLU A 233 -18.47 -3.44 37.04
N LEU A 234 -17.54 -4.39 36.98
CA LEU A 234 -17.76 -5.75 37.45
C LEU A 234 -17.19 -6.05 38.85
N GLU A 235 -16.06 -5.45 39.24
CA GLU A 235 -15.32 -5.88 40.44
C GLU A 235 -16.18 -5.75 41.72
N ASN A 236 -16.93 -4.65 41.84
CA ASN A 236 -17.82 -4.37 42.97
C ASN A 236 -19.28 -4.75 42.73
N ALA A 237 -19.63 -5.23 41.54
CA ALA A 237 -21.01 -5.57 41.25
C ALA A 237 -21.50 -6.75 42.10
N ASP A 238 -22.78 -6.70 42.43
CA ASP A 238 -23.52 -7.85 42.97
C ASP A 238 -23.76 -8.84 41.84
N THR A 239 -23.27 -10.07 42.01
CA THR A 239 -23.42 -11.17 41.04
C THR A 239 -24.88 -11.50 40.73
N THR A 240 -25.80 -11.21 41.65
CA THR A 240 -27.24 -11.36 41.44
C THR A 240 -27.75 -10.36 40.43
N VAL A 241 -27.32 -9.10 40.51
CA VAL A 241 -27.68 -8.05 39.56
C VAL A 241 -27.11 -8.37 38.18
N LEU A 242 -25.83 -8.75 38.11
CA LEU A 242 -25.18 -9.17 36.86
C LEU A 242 -25.95 -10.31 36.19
N LYS A 243 -26.26 -11.37 36.94
CA LYS A 243 -27.00 -12.54 36.43
C LYS A 243 -28.40 -12.14 35.95
N ASN A 244 -29.13 -11.36 36.73
CA ASN A 244 -30.50 -10.95 36.38
C ASN A 244 -30.52 -10.10 35.10
N ASN A 245 -29.59 -9.15 34.97
CA ASN A 245 -29.51 -8.31 33.78
C ASN A 245 -29.03 -9.09 32.54
N LEU A 246 -28.09 -10.03 32.68
CA LEU A 246 -27.76 -10.97 31.60
C LEU A 246 -28.96 -11.81 31.16
N SER A 247 -29.78 -12.28 32.09
CA SER A 247 -31.02 -13.00 31.77
C SER A 247 -32.03 -12.10 31.04
N ARG A 248 -32.12 -10.81 31.39
CA ARG A 248 -32.96 -9.84 30.69
C ARG A 248 -32.49 -9.59 29.25
N LEU A 249 -31.18 -9.45 29.03
CA LEU A 249 -30.62 -9.32 27.67
C LEU A 249 -30.86 -10.60 26.85
N ALA A 250 -30.59 -11.77 27.43
CA ALA A 250 -30.79 -13.06 26.77
C ALA A 250 -32.27 -13.36 26.45
N ALA A 251 -33.21 -12.83 27.25
CA ALA A 251 -34.65 -12.98 27.00
C ALA A 251 -35.12 -12.29 25.70
N THR A 252 -34.29 -11.45 25.08
CA THR A 252 -34.54 -10.95 23.72
C THR A 252 -34.43 -12.03 22.65
N GLY A 253 -33.82 -13.18 22.95
CA GLY A 253 -33.53 -14.25 22.00
C GLY A 253 -32.24 -14.05 21.21
N LEU A 254 -31.52 -12.95 21.43
CA LEU A 254 -30.23 -12.68 20.81
C LEU A 254 -29.07 -13.24 21.66
N PRO A 255 -27.99 -13.73 21.04
CA PRO A 255 -26.78 -14.14 21.74
C PRO A 255 -26.09 -12.94 22.39
N VAL A 256 -25.59 -13.13 23.61
CA VAL A 256 -24.82 -12.12 24.37
C VAL A 256 -23.33 -12.46 24.28
N TYR A 257 -22.50 -11.45 24.05
CA TYR A 257 -21.04 -11.57 24.01
C TYR A 257 -20.45 -10.60 25.04
N ILE A 258 -19.64 -11.12 25.96
CA ILE A 258 -18.83 -10.26 26.81
C ILE A 258 -17.62 -9.85 25.98
N SER A 259 -17.46 -8.57 25.68
CA SER A 259 -16.69 -8.10 24.53
C SER A 259 -15.32 -7.53 24.86
N GLU A 260 -15.10 -7.07 26.10
CA GLU A 260 -13.89 -6.35 26.53
C GLU A 260 -13.53 -6.67 28.00
N PHE A 261 -13.69 -7.94 28.37
CA PHE A 261 -13.57 -8.40 29.75
C PHE A 261 -12.18 -8.16 30.34
N ASP A 262 -12.11 -7.47 31.46
CA ASP A 262 -10.91 -7.38 32.25
C ASP A 262 -11.24 -7.31 33.76
N LEU A 263 -10.44 -7.99 34.57
CA LEU A 263 -10.54 -7.95 36.03
C LEU A 263 -9.15 -7.83 36.62
N GLY A 264 -9.01 -6.95 37.61
CA GLY A 264 -7.78 -6.69 38.33
C GLY A 264 -8.03 -6.71 39.83
N ASN A 265 -7.67 -5.62 40.49
CA ASN A 265 -7.94 -5.38 41.90
C ASN A 265 -8.58 -3.99 42.02
N TYR A 266 -9.86 -3.91 42.41
CA TYR A 266 -10.57 -2.65 42.66
C TYR A 266 -9.89 -1.89 43.80
N GLY A 267 -9.16 -0.83 43.49
CA GLY A 267 -8.48 -0.05 44.54
C GLY A 267 -7.47 0.98 44.06
N ASP A 268 -6.54 0.65 43.16
CA ASP A 268 -5.40 1.54 42.91
C ASP A 268 -4.91 1.50 41.46
N SER A 269 -4.36 2.63 41.02
CA SER A 269 -3.32 2.73 39.97
C SER A 269 -1.97 2.11 40.42
N GLY A 270 -2.01 1.08 41.27
CA GLY A 270 -0.89 0.49 42.00
C GLY A 270 -0.57 -0.96 41.63
N THR A 271 0.31 -1.60 42.40
CA THR A 271 0.84 -2.95 42.10
C THR A 271 -0.27 -4.01 42.10
N PRO A 272 -0.36 -4.87 41.06
CA PRO A 272 -1.35 -5.93 40.98
C PRO A 272 -1.30 -6.92 42.16
N ASN A 273 -2.45 -7.34 42.67
CA ASN A 273 -2.57 -8.33 43.75
C ASN A 273 -3.15 -9.65 43.22
N ASP A 274 -2.33 -10.71 43.19
CA ASP A 274 -2.69 -12.02 42.65
C ASP A 274 -3.86 -12.69 43.40
N ALA A 275 -3.92 -12.55 44.73
CA ALA A 275 -4.96 -13.17 45.54
C ALA A 275 -6.33 -12.51 45.30
N VAL A 276 -6.36 -11.19 45.13
CA VAL A 276 -7.59 -10.45 44.85
C VAL A 276 -8.07 -10.71 43.43
N GLN A 277 -7.18 -10.64 42.43
CA GLN A 277 -7.53 -10.94 41.05
C GLN A 277 -8.07 -12.36 40.92
N LEU A 278 -7.41 -13.36 41.53
CA LEU A 278 -7.90 -14.74 41.54
C LEU A 278 -9.31 -14.85 42.14
N ARG A 279 -9.56 -14.21 43.29
CA ARG A 279 -10.90 -14.21 43.91
C ARG A 279 -11.95 -13.55 43.01
N LEU A 280 -11.61 -12.50 42.28
CA LEU A 280 -12.52 -11.82 41.36
C LEU A 280 -12.83 -12.68 40.13
N TYR A 281 -11.84 -13.34 39.53
CA TYR A 281 -12.08 -14.32 38.47
C TYR A 281 -12.97 -15.47 38.96
N GLN A 282 -12.72 -16.01 40.15
CA GLN A 282 -13.55 -17.05 40.78
C GLN A 282 -14.99 -16.60 41.06
N LYS A 283 -15.20 -15.32 41.37
CA LYS A 283 -16.52 -14.73 41.66
C LYS A 283 -17.31 -14.43 40.39
N ILE A 284 -16.70 -13.78 39.41
CA ILE A 284 -17.39 -13.15 38.27
C ILE A 284 -17.38 -14.05 37.03
N PHE A 285 -16.24 -14.64 36.67
CA PHE A 285 -16.12 -15.41 35.42
C PHE A 285 -17.15 -16.55 35.32
N PRO A 286 -17.44 -17.34 36.37
CA PRO A 286 -18.47 -18.38 36.31
C PRO A 286 -19.88 -17.84 36.06
N VAL A 287 -20.22 -16.64 36.57
CA VAL A 287 -21.53 -16.01 36.36
C VAL A 287 -21.73 -15.69 34.88
N LEU A 288 -20.68 -15.20 34.22
CA LEU A 288 -20.71 -14.88 32.79
C LEU A 288 -20.66 -16.16 31.94
N TRP A 289 -19.64 -17.01 32.17
CA TRP A 289 -19.36 -18.19 31.36
C TRP A 289 -20.49 -19.22 31.40
N ASN A 290 -21.08 -19.47 32.57
CA ASN A 290 -22.12 -20.49 32.71
C ASN A 290 -23.52 -20.00 32.31
N HIS A 291 -23.71 -18.70 32.04
CA HIS A 291 -25.02 -18.20 31.61
C HIS A 291 -25.34 -18.69 30.19
N PRO A 292 -26.50 -19.35 29.94
CA PRO A 292 -26.78 -19.98 28.65
C PRO A 292 -26.91 -18.98 27.49
N GLY A 293 -27.30 -17.73 27.78
CA GLY A 293 -27.36 -16.66 26.77
C GLY A 293 -26.00 -16.13 26.31
N VAL A 294 -24.91 -16.40 27.03
CA VAL A 294 -23.57 -15.91 26.68
C VAL A 294 -22.90 -16.89 25.72
N GLN A 295 -22.46 -16.43 24.56
CA GLN A 295 -21.86 -17.25 23.48
C GLN A 295 -20.33 -17.08 23.35
N GLY A 296 -19.76 -16.10 24.04
CA GLY A 296 -18.32 -15.93 24.11
C GLY A 296 -17.91 -14.82 25.06
N ILE A 297 -16.65 -14.87 25.49
CA ILE A 297 -16.01 -13.83 26.30
C ILE A 297 -14.71 -13.44 25.59
N THR A 298 -14.51 -12.16 25.34
CA THR A 298 -13.26 -11.58 24.79
C THR A 298 -12.59 -10.77 25.89
N LEU A 299 -11.33 -11.06 26.21
CA LEU A 299 -10.55 -10.27 27.16
C LEU A 299 -9.99 -9.01 26.49
N TRP A 300 -9.92 -7.87 27.18
CA TRP A 300 -9.35 -6.64 26.62
C TRP A 300 -7.83 -6.53 26.84
N GLY A 301 -7.12 -7.49 26.24
CA GLY A 301 -5.69 -7.73 26.44
C GLY A 301 -5.40 -8.69 27.61
N TYR A 302 -4.15 -9.09 27.76
CA TYR A 302 -3.77 -10.08 28.79
C TYR A 302 -2.34 -9.97 29.32
N VAL A 303 -1.53 -9.06 28.78
CA VAL A 303 -0.08 -9.01 29.00
C VAL A 303 0.31 -7.75 29.75
N GLU A 304 1.18 -7.89 30.74
CA GLU A 304 1.79 -6.78 31.48
C GLU A 304 2.44 -5.74 30.55
N ASN A 305 2.18 -4.46 30.82
CA ASN A 305 2.63 -3.32 30.01
C ASN A 305 2.11 -3.29 28.55
N SER A 306 1.05 -4.04 28.25
CA SER A 306 0.41 -4.05 26.93
C SER A 306 -1.12 -4.04 27.02
N MET A 307 -1.67 -3.59 28.14
CA MET A 307 -3.10 -3.43 28.36
C MET A 307 -3.40 -2.00 28.71
N TRP A 308 -4.55 -1.51 28.27
CA TRP A 308 -5.06 -0.19 28.67
C TRP A 308 -5.25 -0.07 30.20
N GLN A 309 -5.53 -1.18 30.89
CA GLN A 309 -5.63 -1.30 32.34
C GLN A 309 -4.43 -2.08 32.89
N ASN A 310 -3.43 -1.35 33.37
CA ASN A 310 -2.13 -1.91 33.79
C ASN A 310 -2.18 -2.94 34.92
N THR A 311 -3.30 -3.07 35.65
CA THR A 311 -3.44 -4.03 36.76
C THR A 311 -4.13 -5.34 36.38
N CYS A 312 -4.72 -5.42 35.19
CA CYS A 312 -5.61 -6.52 34.80
C CYS A 312 -4.93 -7.65 34.03
N TYR A 313 -3.63 -7.54 33.77
CA TYR A 313 -2.91 -8.57 33.00
C TYR A 313 -2.93 -9.94 33.69
N LEU A 314 -2.90 -10.99 32.88
CA LEU A 314 -2.91 -12.39 33.28
C LEU A 314 -1.55 -13.06 33.05
N VAL A 315 -0.72 -12.48 32.18
CA VAL A 315 0.62 -12.93 31.85
C VAL A 315 1.60 -11.79 32.13
N ARG A 316 2.65 -12.09 32.91
CA ARG A 316 3.72 -11.13 33.21
C ARG A 316 4.60 -10.88 31.99
N ALA A 317 5.39 -9.81 32.01
CA ALA A 317 6.26 -9.45 30.89
C ALA A 317 7.26 -10.58 30.52
N ASP A 318 7.67 -11.39 31.51
CA ASP A 318 8.54 -12.56 31.35
C ASP A 318 7.85 -13.82 30.79
N GLY A 319 6.53 -13.75 30.52
CA GLY A 319 5.73 -14.86 30.02
C GLY A 319 5.15 -15.77 31.11
N SER A 320 5.43 -15.52 32.39
CA SER A 320 4.86 -16.33 33.48
C SER A 320 3.37 -16.05 33.70
N GLU A 321 2.59 -17.12 33.89
CA GLU A 321 1.16 -17.03 34.17
C GLU A 321 0.90 -16.57 35.61
N ARG A 322 -0.10 -15.71 35.80
CA ARG A 322 -0.63 -15.36 37.13
C ARG A 322 -1.62 -16.42 37.62
N PRO A 323 -1.87 -16.52 38.95
CA PRO A 323 -2.78 -17.52 39.51
C PRO A 323 -4.19 -17.52 38.91
N ALA A 324 -4.72 -16.36 38.50
CA ALA A 324 -6.02 -16.26 37.85
C ALA A 324 -6.08 -17.01 36.50
N LEU A 325 -5.02 -16.95 35.69
CA LEU A 325 -4.94 -17.66 34.41
C LEU A 325 -4.76 -19.17 34.59
N GLN A 326 -3.96 -19.57 35.58
CA GLN A 326 -3.80 -20.98 35.95
C GLN A 326 -5.13 -21.57 36.41
N TRP A 327 -5.88 -20.84 37.24
CA TRP A 327 -7.22 -21.24 37.66
C TRP A 327 -8.20 -21.29 36.49
N LEU A 328 -8.19 -20.30 35.60
CA LEU A 328 -9.06 -20.25 34.42
C LEU A 328 -8.84 -21.46 33.50
N ARG A 329 -7.58 -21.86 33.31
CA ARG A 329 -7.21 -23.09 32.59
C ARG A 329 -7.83 -24.33 33.24
N THR A 330 -7.77 -24.46 34.56
CA THR A 330 -8.41 -25.58 35.27
C THR A 330 -9.93 -25.52 35.17
N PHE A 331 -10.54 -24.34 35.35
CA PHE A 331 -11.99 -24.13 35.28
C PHE A 331 -12.58 -24.51 33.91
N LEU A 332 -11.85 -24.24 32.83
CA LEU A 332 -12.26 -24.56 31.47
C LEU A 332 -11.88 -25.99 31.03
N THR A 333 -11.20 -26.78 31.85
CA THR A 333 -10.86 -28.16 31.49
C THR A 333 -12.06 -29.09 31.73
N ILE A 334 -12.51 -29.83 30.72
CA ILE A 334 -13.59 -30.82 30.83
C ILE A 334 -13.02 -32.18 31.33
N PRO A 335 -13.64 -32.89 32.30
CA PRO A 335 -13.26 -34.26 32.66
C PRO A 335 -13.50 -35.26 31.50
N GLY A 336 -12.72 -36.35 31.42
CA GLY A 336 -12.98 -37.43 30.46
C GLY A 336 -12.18 -37.39 29.14
N ASN A 337 -11.18 -36.52 29.05
CA ASN A 337 -10.44 -36.25 27.81
C ASN A 337 -9.10 -36.97 27.70
N TYR A 338 -8.62 -37.10 26.46
CA TYR A 338 -7.41 -37.87 26.12
C TYR A 338 -6.33 -37.02 25.48
N ARG A 339 -5.06 -37.31 25.77
CA ARG A 339 -3.92 -36.80 25.00
C ARG A 339 -2.85 -37.86 24.81
N SER A 340 -2.14 -37.84 23.67
CA SER A 340 -1.07 -38.82 23.44
C SER A 340 0.14 -38.55 24.33
N ARG A 341 0.61 -39.55 25.06
CA ARG A 341 1.83 -39.51 25.89
C ARG A 341 3.11 -39.70 25.08
N GLN A 342 3.00 -40.47 24.01
CA GLN A 342 4.12 -40.86 23.14
C GLN A 342 3.59 -41.22 21.75
N SER A 343 4.49 -41.37 20.78
CA SER A 343 4.16 -42.02 19.50
C SER A 343 3.76 -43.47 19.74
N GLY A 344 2.77 -43.96 19.00
CA GLY A 344 2.24 -45.30 19.24
C GLY A 344 1.01 -45.64 18.42
N ASN A 345 0.37 -46.74 18.81
CA ASN A 345 -0.85 -47.20 18.17
C ASN A 345 -2.08 -46.52 18.80
N TRP A 346 -3.04 -46.11 17.98
CA TRP A 346 -4.34 -45.59 18.43
C TRP A 346 -5.01 -46.51 19.46
N ALA A 347 -4.97 -47.83 19.19
CA ALA A 347 -5.62 -48.85 20.00
C ALA A 347 -4.82 -49.30 21.25
N ASP A 348 -3.68 -48.67 21.57
CA ASP A 348 -2.87 -49.00 22.75
C ASP A 348 -3.05 -47.93 23.84
N THR A 349 -3.50 -48.34 25.02
CA THR A 349 -3.70 -47.42 26.17
C THR A 349 -2.41 -46.79 26.68
N ASN A 350 -1.24 -47.40 26.42
CA ASN A 350 0.06 -46.82 26.75
C ASN A 350 0.42 -45.62 25.88
N THR A 351 -0.26 -45.45 24.75
CA THR A 351 -0.14 -44.28 23.88
C THR A 351 -0.78 -43.05 24.51
N TRP A 352 -1.72 -43.21 25.46
CA TRP A 352 -2.61 -42.14 25.91
C TRP A 352 -2.47 -41.82 27.40
N GLU A 353 -2.79 -40.58 27.76
CA GLU A 353 -3.13 -40.14 29.10
C GLU A 353 -4.61 -39.74 29.14
N TYR A 354 -5.27 -39.93 30.28
CA TYR A 354 -6.69 -39.62 30.50
C TYR A 354 -6.86 -38.63 31.66
N TYR A 355 -7.66 -37.58 31.46
CA TYR A 355 -7.93 -36.60 32.50
C TYR A 355 -9.14 -37.01 33.36
N ASN A 356 -8.89 -37.32 34.63
CA ASN A 356 -9.92 -37.79 35.57
C ASN A 356 -10.76 -36.66 36.22
N GLY A 357 -10.58 -35.41 35.76
CA GLY A 357 -11.20 -34.22 36.36
C GLY A 357 -10.28 -33.45 37.31
N THR A 358 -9.16 -34.04 37.75
CA THR A 358 -8.17 -33.40 38.63
C THR A 358 -6.74 -33.52 38.11
N THR A 359 -6.36 -34.67 37.56
CA THR A 359 -5.00 -34.97 37.09
C THR A 359 -5.03 -35.81 35.80
N TRP A 360 -3.94 -35.76 35.05
CA TRP A 360 -3.68 -36.69 33.94
C TRP A 360 -3.20 -38.03 34.49
N VAL A 361 -3.87 -39.11 34.12
CA VAL A 361 -3.56 -40.50 34.50
C VAL A 361 -2.90 -41.21 33.33
N SER A 362 -1.82 -41.95 33.59
CA SER A 362 -1.10 -42.75 32.61
C SER A 362 -0.69 -44.13 33.16
N PRO A 363 -0.80 -45.22 32.37
CA PRO A 363 -1.48 -45.30 31.07
C PRO A 363 -2.96 -44.95 31.19
N ALA A 364 -3.60 -44.54 30.10
CA ALA A 364 -5.03 -44.25 30.11
C ALA A 364 -5.82 -45.53 30.49
N PRO A 365 -6.94 -45.41 31.23
CA PRO A 365 -7.74 -46.57 31.63
C PRO A 365 -8.43 -47.25 30.44
N THR A 366 -8.67 -46.50 29.36
CA THR A 366 -9.23 -46.97 28.09
C THR A 366 -8.53 -46.26 26.93
N ILE A 367 -8.70 -46.76 25.72
CA ILE A 367 -8.37 -46.00 24.51
C ILE A 367 -9.31 -44.80 24.39
N PRO A 368 -9.00 -43.79 23.56
CA PRO A 368 -9.87 -42.64 23.38
C PRO A 368 -11.30 -43.06 22.99
N LEU A 369 -12.28 -42.54 23.74
CA LEU A 369 -13.68 -42.87 23.55
C LEU A 369 -14.36 -41.82 22.66
N LEU A 370 -15.36 -42.23 21.89
CA LEU A 370 -16.20 -41.31 21.10
C LEU A 370 -16.96 -40.29 21.96
N THR A 371 -17.15 -40.57 23.24
CA THR A 371 -17.79 -39.64 24.18
C THR A 371 -16.81 -38.65 24.81
N ALA A 372 -15.51 -38.75 24.49
CA ALA A 372 -14.53 -37.79 24.95
C ALA A 372 -14.85 -36.41 24.34
N SER A 373 -14.85 -35.37 25.16
CA SER A 373 -15.06 -34.00 24.66
C SER A 373 -13.87 -33.50 23.83
N TRP A 374 -12.69 -34.11 23.97
CA TRP A 374 -11.55 -33.93 23.08
C TRP A 374 -10.50 -35.04 23.20
N ILE A 375 -9.83 -35.30 22.07
CA ILE A 375 -8.69 -36.22 21.95
C ILE A 375 -7.57 -35.44 21.27
N THR A 376 -6.40 -35.28 21.91
CA THR A 376 -5.27 -34.55 21.29
C THR A 376 -4.08 -35.45 20.99
N ILE A 377 -3.62 -35.47 19.74
CA ILE A 377 -2.28 -35.95 19.41
C ILE A 377 -1.29 -34.81 19.63
N GLN A 378 -0.41 -34.96 20.61
CA GLN A 378 0.55 -33.92 20.99
C GLN A 378 1.69 -33.77 19.97
N LYS A 379 2.27 -32.55 19.91
CA LYS A 379 3.40 -32.19 19.05
C LYS A 379 4.55 -33.21 19.17
N GLY A 380 5.10 -33.63 18.03
CA GLY A 380 6.19 -34.61 17.97
C GLY A 380 5.73 -36.07 18.06
N HIS A 381 4.46 -36.34 18.36
CA HIS A 381 3.94 -37.70 18.38
C HIS A 381 3.38 -38.10 17.01
N THR A 382 3.62 -39.35 16.64
CA THR A 382 2.99 -40.02 15.49
C THR A 382 2.07 -41.12 16.00
N ILE A 383 0.79 -41.02 15.68
CA ILE A 383 -0.21 -42.05 16.00
C ILE A 383 -0.62 -42.78 14.74
N THR A 384 -0.56 -44.10 14.80
CA THR A 384 -0.98 -44.98 13.70
C THR A 384 -2.27 -45.68 14.08
N VAL A 385 -3.29 -45.59 13.22
CA VAL A 385 -4.55 -46.32 13.37
C VAL A 385 -4.36 -47.71 12.75
N THR A 386 -3.93 -48.72 13.51
CA THR A 386 -3.59 -50.04 12.91
C THR A 386 -4.81 -50.92 12.62
N GLN A 387 -5.97 -50.58 13.17
CA GLN A 387 -7.23 -51.30 13.00
C GLN A 387 -8.34 -50.27 12.75
N SER A 388 -9.34 -50.62 11.94
CA SER A 388 -10.43 -49.69 11.62
C SER A 388 -11.17 -49.27 12.89
N ASP A 389 -11.39 -47.96 13.03
CA ASP A 389 -11.98 -47.38 14.23
C ASP A 389 -12.71 -46.07 13.90
N SER A 390 -13.39 -45.52 14.89
CA SER A 390 -14.09 -44.25 14.81
C SER A 390 -13.48 -43.22 15.75
N ILE A 391 -13.55 -41.95 15.37
CA ILE A 391 -13.07 -40.82 16.17
C ILE A 391 -14.12 -39.71 16.23
N ASP A 392 -14.10 -38.95 17.32
CA ASP A 392 -14.85 -37.71 17.51
C ASP A 392 -13.98 -36.74 18.32
N GLN A 393 -14.08 -35.45 18.02
CA GLN A 393 -13.31 -34.35 18.63
C GLN A 393 -11.77 -34.57 18.64
N LEU A 394 -11.21 -35.10 17.55
CA LEU A 394 -9.76 -35.32 17.41
C LEU A 394 -9.04 -34.03 17.00
N VAL A 395 -8.03 -33.64 17.77
CA VAL A 395 -7.11 -32.56 17.40
C VAL A 395 -5.70 -33.10 17.17
N ILE A 396 -5.15 -32.85 15.99
CA ILE A 396 -3.77 -33.19 15.64
C ILE A 396 -2.94 -31.91 15.79
N ALA A 397 -2.11 -31.83 16.83
CA ALA A 397 -1.31 -30.63 17.08
C ALA A 397 -0.29 -30.34 15.97
N SER A 398 0.18 -29.09 15.89
CA SER A 398 1.25 -28.73 14.96
C SER A 398 2.51 -29.55 15.22
N GLY A 399 3.10 -30.12 14.16
CA GLY A 399 4.23 -31.05 14.24
C GLY A 399 3.87 -32.46 14.73
N ALA A 400 2.60 -32.78 14.93
CA ALA A 400 2.12 -34.14 15.16
C ALA A 400 1.68 -34.81 13.85
N LYS A 401 1.57 -36.14 13.87
CA LYS A 401 1.21 -36.93 12.69
C LYS A 401 0.16 -38.01 13.01
N LEU A 402 -0.84 -38.12 12.14
CA LEU A 402 -1.77 -39.24 12.09
C LEU A 402 -1.48 -40.08 10.85
N VAL A 403 -1.41 -41.40 11.01
CA VAL A 403 -1.22 -42.35 9.91
C VAL A 403 -2.40 -43.30 9.86
N VAL A 404 -3.07 -43.34 8.70
CA VAL A 404 -4.11 -44.33 8.37
C VAL A 404 -3.52 -45.29 7.34
N PRO A 405 -3.12 -46.51 7.73
CA PRO A 405 -2.53 -47.51 6.84
C PRO A 405 -3.51 -48.01 5.78
N GLN A 406 -2.97 -48.67 4.75
CA GLN A 406 -3.77 -49.33 3.73
C GLN A 406 -4.73 -50.38 4.34
N ASN A 407 -5.92 -50.50 3.77
CA ASN A 407 -6.99 -51.40 4.24
C ASN A 407 -7.57 -51.06 5.64
N VAL A 408 -7.18 -49.94 6.25
CA VAL A 408 -7.79 -49.42 7.48
C VAL A 408 -8.82 -48.34 7.13
N THR A 409 -9.96 -48.36 7.81
CA THR A 409 -10.96 -47.29 7.74
C THR A 409 -10.98 -46.49 9.04
N LEU A 410 -10.79 -45.18 8.93
CA LEU A 410 -11.02 -44.22 10.02
C LEU A 410 -12.33 -43.49 9.75
N LEU A 411 -13.33 -43.67 10.61
CA LEU A 411 -14.62 -43.00 10.52
C LEU A 411 -14.67 -41.80 11.48
N VAL A 412 -14.84 -40.60 10.95
CA VAL A 412 -15.09 -39.40 11.75
C VAL A 412 -16.57 -39.32 12.06
N LYS A 413 -16.91 -39.39 13.35
CA LYS A 413 -18.27 -39.34 13.87
C LYS A 413 -18.73 -37.91 14.06
N ASP A 414 -20.02 -37.70 13.90
CA ASP A 414 -20.66 -36.42 14.19
C ASP A 414 -20.94 -36.30 15.69
N GLY A 415 -20.24 -35.37 16.33
CA GLY A 415 -20.39 -35.03 17.73
C GLY A 415 -20.54 -33.53 17.94
N PRO A 416 -20.60 -33.06 19.19
CA PRO A 416 -20.72 -31.63 19.47
C PRO A 416 -19.45 -30.88 19.05
N GLY A 417 -19.52 -30.02 18.03
CA GLY A 417 -18.42 -29.11 17.69
C GLY A 417 -17.70 -29.49 16.41
N THR A 418 -16.36 -29.54 16.42
CA THR A 418 -15.56 -29.94 15.25
C THR A 418 -14.89 -31.29 15.50
N ASP A 419 -15.22 -32.26 14.66
CA ASP A 419 -14.97 -33.67 14.94
C ASP A 419 -13.53 -34.10 14.62
N LEU A 420 -12.88 -33.41 13.69
CA LEU A 420 -11.44 -33.50 13.49
C LEU A 420 -10.85 -32.16 13.06
N SER A 421 -9.88 -31.66 13.84
CA SER A 421 -9.08 -30.48 13.50
C SER A 421 -7.60 -30.84 13.42
N SER A 422 -6.97 -30.61 12.27
CA SER A 422 -5.54 -30.90 12.08
C SER A 422 -4.73 -29.64 11.89
N TYR A 423 -3.77 -29.40 12.79
CA TYR A 423 -2.66 -28.45 12.64
C TYR A 423 -1.36 -29.15 12.22
N GLY A 424 -1.36 -30.48 12.18
CA GLY A 424 -0.23 -31.33 11.86
C GLY A 424 -0.35 -31.99 10.49
N THR A 425 0.11 -33.23 10.37
CA THR A 425 0.08 -33.98 9.11
C THR A 425 -0.79 -35.23 9.20
N ILE A 426 -1.65 -35.45 8.22
CA ILE A 426 -2.39 -36.71 8.04
C ILE A 426 -1.78 -37.44 6.84
N HIS A 427 -1.30 -38.67 7.02
CA HIS A 427 -0.93 -39.56 5.92
C HIS A 427 -2.03 -40.60 5.74
N ASN A 428 -2.73 -40.55 4.61
CA ASN A 428 -3.81 -41.47 4.31
C ASN A 428 -3.40 -42.48 3.22
N PHE A 429 -3.08 -43.69 3.63
CA PHE A 429 -2.90 -44.86 2.76
C PHE A 429 -4.17 -45.72 2.65
N GLY A 430 -5.15 -45.49 3.53
CA GLY A 430 -6.38 -46.26 3.67
C GLY A 430 -7.63 -45.44 3.32
N THR A 431 -8.69 -45.57 4.11
CA THR A 431 -9.95 -44.85 3.90
C THR A 431 -10.25 -43.95 5.08
N ILE A 432 -10.48 -42.66 4.84
CA ILE A 432 -11.05 -41.74 5.83
C ILE A 432 -12.45 -41.38 5.34
N ARG A 433 -13.46 -41.62 6.19
CA ARG A 433 -14.87 -41.28 5.93
C ARG A 433 -15.38 -40.43 7.08
N GLN A 434 -16.49 -39.73 6.85
CA GLN A 434 -17.15 -38.93 7.86
C GLN A 434 -18.66 -39.17 7.81
N ASP A 435 -19.33 -39.09 8.96
CA ASP A 435 -20.79 -38.98 9.02
C ASP A 435 -21.23 -37.68 8.32
N ALA A 436 -22.47 -37.62 7.81
CA ALA A 436 -22.90 -36.56 6.90
C ALA A 436 -22.77 -35.13 7.46
N SER A 437 -22.92 -34.97 8.77
CA SER A 437 -22.80 -33.68 9.48
C SER A 437 -21.43 -33.48 10.13
N ALA A 438 -20.57 -34.50 10.14
CA ALA A 438 -19.25 -34.42 10.75
C ALA A 438 -18.33 -33.49 9.96
N THR A 439 -17.54 -32.71 10.68
CA THR A 439 -16.67 -31.65 10.19
C THR A 439 -15.19 -32.00 10.37
N LEU A 440 -14.47 -32.04 9.24
CA LEU A 440 -13.01 -32.16 9.20
C LEU A 440 -12.40 -30.82 8.78
N LYS A 441 -11.43 -30.32 9.54
CA LYS A 441 -10.71 -29.07 9.25
C LYS A 441 -9.22 -29.32 9.14
N MET A 442 -8.62 -28.88 8.03
CA MET A 442 -7.17 -28.76 7.89
C MET A 442 -6.80 -27.30 8.13
N MET A 443 -6.10 -27.04 9.24
CA MET A 443 -5.77 -25.69 9.74
C MET A 443 -4.50 -25.14 9.08
N ASN A 444 -4.09 -23.92 9.41
CA ASN A 444 -2.89 -23.31 8.83
C ASN A 444 -1.60 -24.09 9.07
N GLY A 445 -0.81 -24.24 8.00
CA GLY A 445 0.44 -25.01 7.97
C GLY A 445 0.23 -26.53 8.04
N SER A 446 -1.01 -27.00 8.16
CA SER A 446 -1.31 -28.42 8.20
C SER A 446 -1.23 -29.06 6.81
N ARG A 447 -1.09 -30.38 6.78
CA ARG A 447 -0.96 -31.11 5.51
C ARG A 447 -1.71 -32.42 5.52
N TYR A 448 -2.56 -32.61 4.51
CA TYR A 448 -3.18 -33.90 4.22
C TYR A 448 -2.46 -34.51 3.02
N VAL A 449 -1.85 -35.68 3.21
CA VAL A 449 -1.14 -36.42 2.17
C VAL A 449 -1.98 -37.61 1.74
N HIS A 450 -2.39 -37.60 0.48
CA HIS A 450 -3.11 -38.70 -0.16
C HIS A 450 -2.11 -39.71 -0.72
N CYS A 451 -1.90 -40.80 0.00
CA CYS A 451 -0.85 -41.79 -0.24
C CYS A 451 -1.36 -43.09 -0.86
N GLN A 452 -2.33 -43.01 -1.78
CA GLN A 452 -2.88 -44.17 -2.48
C GLN A 452 -3.26 -43.83 -3.93
N ASP A 453 -3.36 -44.85 -4.78
CA ASP A 453 -3.87 -44.73 -6.15
C ASP A 453 -5.41 -44.80 -6.13
N GLY A 454 -6.09 -43.82 -6.71
CA GLY A 454 -7.54 -43.67 -6.56
C GLY A 454 -7.94 -43.32 -5.12
N GLY A 455 -8.92 -44.02 -4.57
CA GLY A 455 -9.46 -43.75 -3.22
C GLY A 455 -10.41 -42.54 -3.18
N VAL A 456 -10.63 -41.99 -1.98
CA VAL A 456 -11.55 -40.86 -1.75
C VAL A 456 -10.83 -39.81 -0.90
N ILE A 457 -10.89 -38.54 -1.31
CA ILE A 457 -10.55 -37.41 -0.42
C ILE A 457 -11.82 -37.08 0.39
N PRO A 458 -11.80 -37.14 1.73
CA PRO A 458 -12.97 -36.77 2.52
C PRO A 458 -13.31 -35.29 2.33
N THR A 459 -14.55 -34.89 2.67
CA THR A 459 -14.96 -33.50 2.58
C THR A 459 -14.31 -32.72 3.71
N ILE A 460 -13.30 -31.92 3.35
CA ILE A 460 -12.46 -31.18 4.30
C ILE A 460 -12.73 -29.69 4.12
N GLN A 461 -12.82 -28.96 5.23
CA GLN A 461 -12.70 -27.51 5.24
C GLN A 461 -11.21 -27.15 5.24
N TRP A 462 -10.73 -26.66 4.09
CA TRP A 462 -9.33 -26.29 3.86
C TRP A 462 -9.10 -24.86 4.31
N MET A 463 -8.66 -24.69 5.55
CA MET A 463 -8.40 -23.35 6.10
C MET A 463 -7.14 -22.75 5.46
N TYR A 464 -6.96 -21.43 5.66
CA TYR A 464 -5.80 -20.70 5.18
C TYR A 464 -4.49 -21.46 5.45
N GLY A 465 -3.58 -21.53 4.48
CA GLY A 465 -2.26 -22.11 4.61
C GLY A 465 -2.21 -23.64 4.72
N SER A 466 -3.37 -24.32 4.69
CA SER A 466 -3.42 -25.79 4.64
C SER A 466 -2.98 -26.32 3.28
N THR A 467 -2.46 -27.55 3.25
CA THR A 467 -1.98 -28.18 2.01
C THR A 467 -2.62 -29.55 1.80
N ILE A 468 -3.15 -29.77 0.59
CA ILE A 468 -3.34 -31.13 0.07
C ILE A 468 -2.10 -31.53 -0.75
N GLU A 469 -1.54 -32.71 -0.47
CA GLU A 469 -0.43 -33.29 -1.23
C GLU A 469 -0.87 -34.63 -1.84
N LEU A 470 -0.83 -34.73 -3.16
CA LEU A 470 -1.08 -35.94 -3.93
C LEU A 470 0.29 -36.57 -4.21
N ASP A 471 0.57 -37.72 -3.60
CA ASP A 471 1.93 -38.30 -3.59
C ASP A 471 2.02 -39.67 -4.27
N SER A 472 0.92 -40.41 -4.38
CA SER A 472 0.96 -41.83 -4.77
C SER A 472 -0.03 -42.25 -5.86
N LEU A 473 -0.57 -41.28 -6.62
CA LEU A 473 -1.47 -41.60 -7.74
C LEU A 473 -0.70 -42.29 -8.88
N LYS A 474 -1.34 -43.28 -9.53
CA LYS A 474 -0.77 -44.06 -10.63
C LYS A 474 -1.66 -44.01 -11.87
N THR A 475 -2.83 -44.63 -11.78
CA THR A 475 -3.77 -44.79 -12.89
C THR A 475 -5.14 -44.18 -12.61
N SER A 476 -5.46 -43.89 -11.34
CA SER A 476 -6.78 -43.43 -10.93
C SER A 476 -6.69 -42.17 -10.07
N ALA A 477 -7.52 -41.17 -10.38
CA ALA A 477 -7.65 -39.97 -9.55
C ALA A 477 -8.54 -40.27 -8.33
N PRO A 478 -8.35 -39.58 -7.20
CA PRO A 478 -9.21 -39.76 -6.05
C PRO A 478 -10.63 -39.25 -6.35
N ALA A 479 -11.64 -39.98 -5.88
CA ALA A 479 -12.99 -39.46 -5.83
C ALA A 479 -13.09 -38.27 -4.86
N ASN A 480 -14.07 -37.39 -5.09
CA ASN A 480 -14.28 -36.16 -4.32
C ASN A 480 -13.08 -35.19 -4.35
N GLY A 481 -12.28 -35.20 -5.43
CA GLY A 481 -11.19 -34.24 -5.65
C GLY A 481 -11.65 -32.85 -6.07
N ASN A 482 -12.93 -32.70 -6.45
CA ASN A 482 -13.53 -31.42 -6.84
C ASN A 482 -13.92 -30.59 -5.60
N GLN A 483 -12.91 -30.10 -4.88
CA GLN A 483 -13.07 -29.26 -3.69
C GLN A 483 -12.26 -27.95 -3.84
N ASN A 484 -12.65 -26.93 -3.08
CA ASN A 484 -11.82 -25.75 -2.90
C ASN A 484 -10.67 -26.10 -1.95
N PHE A 485 -9.44 -26.00 -2.41
CA PHE A 485 -8.24 -26.22 -1.60
C PHE A 485 -7.53 -24.90 -1.31
N TYR A 486 -6.69 -24.87 -0.28
CA TYR A 486 -5.79 -23.74 -0.07
C TYR A 486 -4.51 -23.92 -0.92
N HIS A 487 -3.55 -24.74 -0.46
CA HIS A 487 -2.39 -25.13 -1.27
C HIS A 487 -2.58 -26.53 -1.87
N VAL A 488 -2.09 -26.75 -3.09
CA VAL A 488 -2.12 -28.05 -3.76
C VAL A 488 -0.71 -28.43 -4.19
N VAL A 489 -0.26 -29.62 -3.81
CA VAL A 489 1.02 -30.20 -4.25
C VAL A 489 0.76 -31.49 -5.02
N TRP A 490 1.28 -31.57 -6.24
CA TRP A 490 1.23 -32.76 -7.08
C TRP A 490 2.62 -33.36 -7.25
N ASN A 491 2.85 -34.53 -6.65
CA ASN A 491 4.12 -35.23 -6.62
C ASN A 491 3.94 -36.74 -6.81
N CYS A 492 3.45 -37.15 -7.97
CA CYS A 492 3.13 -38.54 -8.28
C CYS A 492 4.13 -39.11 -9.31
N PRO A 493 5.36 -39.51 -8.93
CA PRO A 493 6.37 -40.01 -9.87
C PRO A 493 5.98 -41.32 -10.55
N ALA A 494 5.04 -42.09 -9.97
CA ALA A 494 4.54 -43.33 -10.53
C ALA A 494 3.27 -43.16 -11.37
N GLN A 495 2.80 -41.93 -11.61
CA GLN A 495 1.64 -41.67 -12.45
C GLN A 495 1.92 -42.08 -13.90
N SER A 496 1.06 -42.94 -14.43
CA SER A 496 1.15 -43.46 -15.79
C SER A 496 -0.06 -43.10 -16.67
N SER A 497 -1.15 -42.61 -16.06
CA SER A 497 -2.37 -42.18 -16.76
C SER A 497 -2.59 -40.67 -16.67
N ASN A 498 -3.44 -40.13 -17.55
CA ASN A 498 -3.93 -38.76 -17.43
C ASN A 498 -4.97 -38.69 -16.31
N LEU A 499 -4.77 -37.80 -15.35
CA LEU A 499 -5.60 -37.67 -14.14
C LEU A 499 -6.16 -36.26 -14.02
N THR A 500 -7.37 -36.15 -13.49
CA THR A 500 -8.06 -34.89 -13.24
C THR A 500 -8.79 -34.94 -11.91
N LEU A 501 -8.85 -33.79 -11.22
CA LEU A 501 -9.71 -33.60 -10.05
C LEU A 501 -11.09 -33.03 -10.44
N ARG A 502 -11.31 -32.79 -11.75
CA ARG A 502 -12.54 -32.27 -12.35
C ARG A 502 -12.96 -30.92 -11.81
N TRP A 503 -12.01 -30.00 -11.61
CA TRP A 503 -12.32 -28.69 -11.06
C TRP A 503 -13.23 -27.87 -11.99
N ASN A 504 -14.33 -27.39 -11.43
CA ASN A 504 -15.28 -26.48 -12.03
C ASN A 504 -15.94 -25.65 -10.92
N LYS A 505 -15.86 -24.32 -11.06
CA LYS A 505 -16.27 -23.32 -10.06
C LYS A 505 -15.47 -23.40 -8.76
N ASN A 506 -14.27 -23.97 -8.81
CA ASN A 506 -13.39 -24.02 -7.66
C ASN A 506 -12.52 -22.78 -7.54
N THR A 507 -12.19 -22.46 -6.29
CA THR A 507 -11.17 -21.49 -5.95
C THR A 507 -10.04 -22.20 -5.22
N ILE A 508 -8.82 -22.01 -5.71
CA ILE A 508 -7.59 -22.38 -5.02
C ILE A 508 -7.02 -21.12 -4.39
N SER A 509 -7.11 -21.04 -3.06
CA SER A 509 -6.80 -19.81 -2.32
C SER A 509 -5.30 -19.56 -2.15
N GLY A 510 -4.45 -20.56 -2.39
CA GLY A 510 -2.99 -20.47 -2.30
C GLY A 510 -2.31 -21.07 -3.53
N ASP A 511 -1.03 -21.43 -3.37
CA ASP A 511 -0.19 -21.92 -4.46
C ASP A 511 -0.52 -23.34 -4.93
N ILE A 512 -0.29 -23.58 -6.23
CA ILE A 512 -0.25 -24.90 -6.85
C ILE A 512 1.20 -25.24 -7.16
N THR A 513 1.70 -26.35 -6.61
CA THR A 513 3.06 -26.85 -6.86
C THR A 513 3.02 -28.17 -7.62
N ILE A 514 3.64 -28.20 -8.80
CA ILE A 514 3.73 -29.40 -9.65
C ILE A 514 5.18 -29.86 -9.69
N LYS A 515 5.45 -31.00 -9.04
CA LYS A 515 6.79 -31.58 -8.97
C LYS A 515 6.99 -32.70 -9.99
N ASN A 516 6.05 -33.64 -10.04
CA ASN A 516 6.17 -34.83 -10.88
C ASN A 516 4.79 -35.44 -11.16
N THR A 517 4.54 -35.86 -12.40
CA THR A 517 3.32 -36.55 -12.84
C THR A 517 3.65 -37.89 -13.52
N GLY A 518 4.85 -38.41 -13.30
CA GLY A 518 5.40 -39.60 -13.96
C GLY A 518 5.38 -39.44 -15.47
N THR A 519 4.82 -40.42 -16.17
CA THR A 519 4.61 -40.37 -17.63
C THR A 519 3.23 -39.83 -18.01
N GLY A 520 2.31 -39.72 -17.05
CA GLY A 520 0.97 -39.19 -17.27
C GLY A 520 0.88 -37.67 -17.14
N GLN A 521 -0.32 -37.16 -17.43
CA GLN A 521 -0.63 -35.74 -17.37
C GLN A 521 -1.60 -35.40 -16.24
N TRP A 522 -1.38 -34.29 -15.53
CA TRP A 522 -2.43 -33.68 -14.72
C TRP A 522 -3.24 -32.70 -15.58
N LEU A 523 -4.54 -32.97 -15.69
CA LEU A 523 -5.53 -32.10 -16.31
C LEU A 523 -6.26 -31.32 -15.19
N LEU A 524 -6.21 -30.00 -15.23
CA LEU A 524 -6.79 -29.14 -14.18
C LEU A 524 -8.31 -29.33 -14.09
N CYS A 525 -9.01 -29.23 -15.22
CA CYS A 525 -10.48 -29.19 -15.28
C CYS A 525 -11.06 -30.42 -15.99
N ALA A 526 -10.67 -30.65 -17.26
CA ALA A 526 -11.23 -31.72 -18.11
C ALA A 526 -12.77 -31.89 -18.01
N PRO A 527 -13.58 -30.86 -18.30
CA PRO A 527 -15.03 -30.98 -18.38
C PRO A 527 -15.46 -31.95 -19.50
N ASP A 528 -16.68 -32.48 -19.41
CA ASP A 528 -17.27 -33.31 -20.46
C ASP A 528 -17.52 -32.50 -21.74
N ALA A 529 -17.70 -33.19 -22.87
CA ALA A 529 -17.90 -32.54 -24.17
C ALA A 529 -19.10 -31.57 -24.17
N GLY A 530 -18.89 -30.35 -24.66
CA GLY A 530 -19.90 -29.28 -24.70
C GLY A 530 -20.10 -28.50 -23.40
N ASP A 531 -19.46 -28.91 -22.29
CA ASP A 531 -19.59 -28.24 -21.00
C ASP A 531 -18.59 -27.09 -20.81
N SER A 532 -18.76 -26.37 -19.70
CA SER A 532 -17.86 -25.31 -19.28
C SER A 532 -17.21 -25.58 -17.93
N ALA A 533 -15.98 -25.09 -17.77
CA ALA A 533 -15.27 -25.09 -16.50
C ALA A 533 -14.66 -23.73 -16.20
N THR A 534 -14.83 -23.26 -14.97
CA THR A 534 -14.16 -22.05 -14.48
C THR A 534 -13.35 -22.36 -13.23
N VAL A 535 -12.10 -21.91 -13.17
CA VAL A 535 -11.23 -22.08 -12.00
C VAL A 535 -10.59 -20.75 -11.64
N THR A 536 -10.61 -20.43 -10.34
CA THR A 536 -9.91 -19.26 -9.78
C THR A 536 -8.68 -19.73 -8.99
N ILE A 537 -7.52 -19.14 -9.26
CA ILE A 537 -6.26 -19.44 -8.59
C ILE A 537 -5.73 -18.14 -8.01
N MET A 538 -5.70 -18.04 -6.69
CA MET A 538 -5.26 -16.83 -5.98
C MET A 538 -3.75 -16.79 -5.79
N GLY A 539 -3.13 -17.94 -5.53
CA GLY A 539 -1.68 -18.07 -5.38
C GLY A 539 -0.96 -18.31 -6.70
N SER A 540 0.34 -18.62 -6.61
CA SER A 540 1.20 -18.87 -7.76
C SER A 540 1.13 -20.33 -8.24
N ILE A 541 1.42 -20.56 -9.52
CA ILE A 541 1.75 -21.90 -10.02
C ILE A 541 3.26 -22.05 -10.10
N VAL A 542 3.79 -23.04 -9.39
CA VAL A 542 5.21 -23.40 -9.41
C VAL A 542 5.39 -24.81 -9.97
N GLN A 543 5.98 -24.93 -11.15
CA GLN A 543 6.26 -26.21 -11.80
C GLN A 543 7.76 -26.44 -11.96
N SER A 544 8.23 -27.59 -11.45
CA SER A 544 9.62 -28.04 -11.60
C SER A 544 9.76 -29.29 -12.47
N GLY A 545 8.66 -29.96 -12.81
CA GLY A 545 8.63 -31.19 -13.60
C GLY A 545 7.20 -31.66 -13.85
N GLY A 546 7.05 -32.83 -14.49
CA GLY A 546 5.73 -33.38 -14.84
C GLY A 546 5.09 -32.72 -16.08
N GLN A 547 3.86 -33.13 -16.38
CA GLN A 547 3.05 -32.68 -17.51
C GLN A 547 1.71 -32.11 -16.99
N PHE A 548 1.42 -30.87 -17.36
CA PHE A 548 0.26 -30.13 -16.86
C PHE A 548 -0.46 -29.38 -17.98
N SER A 549 -1.80 -29.47 -17.99
CA SER A 549 -2.65 -28.58 -18.79
C SER A 549 -4.03 -28.39 -18.16
N PRO A 550 -4.80 -27.38 -18.59
CA PRO A 550 -6.21 -27.27 -18.26
C PRO A 550 -7.07 -28.45 -18.76
N THR A 551 -6.69 -29.01 -19.91
CA THR A 551 -7.53 -29.90 -20.71
C THR A 551 -6.76 -30.93 -21.55
N GLY A 552 -7.44 -32.03 -21.89
CA GLY A 552 -6.94 -33.16 -22.70
C GLY A 552 -7.62 -33.30 -24.08
N THR A 553 -7.63 -34.52 -24.64
CA THR A 553 -8.05 -34.82 -26.03
C THR A 553 -9.52 -35.19 -26.25
N ASP A 554 -10.29 -35.44 -25.18
CA ASP A 554 -11.61 -36.09 -25.27
C ASP A 554 -12.79 -35.15 -24.91
N ASN A 555 -12.62 -33.84 -25.07
CA ASN A 555 -13.61 -32.86 -24.62
C ASN A 555 -13.95 -31.77 -25.65
N PRO A 556 -14.54 -32.17 -26.78
CA PRO A 556 -14.84 -31.22 -27.83
C PRO A 556 -15.86 -30.15 -27.42
N ASN A 557 -15.80 -28.97 -28.02
CA ASN A 557 -16.65 -27.80 -27.82
C ASN A 557 -16.75 -27.31 -26.36
N THR A 558 -15.73 -27.57 -25.54
CA THR A 558 -15.71 -27.11 -24.15
C THR A 558 -15.27 -25.67 -24.02
N THR A 559 -15.76 -24.97 -22.99
CA THR A 559 -15.35 -23.59 -22.66
C THR A 559 -14.68 -23.55 -21.30
N ILE A 560 -13.38 -23.26 -21.28
CA ILE A 560 -12.58 -23.22 -20.05
C ILE A 560 -12.09 -21.80 -19.79
N ALA A 561 -12.34 -21.28 -18.59
CA ALA A 561 -11.83 -20.01 -18.13
C ALA A 561 -11.01 -20.20 -16.85
N ILE A 562 -9.77 -19.70 -16.85
CA ILE A 562 -8.90 -19.70 -15.67
C ILE A 562 -8.61 -18.26 -15.30
N HIS A 563 -8.94 -17.88 -14.07
CA HIS A 563 -8.59 -16.58 -13.49
C HIS A 563 -7.44 -16.79 -12.50
N HIS A 564 -6.26 -16.26 -12.81
CA HIS A 564 -5.04 -16.53 -12.06
C HIS A 564 -4.37 -15.23 -11.59
N TYR A 565 -4.26 -15.05 -10.26
CA TYR A 565 -3.78 -13.82 -9.63
C TYR A 565 -2.32 -13.89 -9.13
N GLY A 566 -1.77 -15.09 -8.92
CA GLY A 566 -0.36 -15.27 -8.60
C GLY A 566 0.53 -15.43 -9.82
N ASP A 567 1.83 -15.61 -9.59
CA ASP A 567 2.82 -15.74 -10.63
C ASP A 567 2.82 -17.15 -11.27
N ILE A 568 3.33 -17.26 -12.49
CA ILE A 568 3.63 -18.54 -13.13
C ILE A 568 5.14 -18.73 -13.16
N ILE A 569 5.64 -19.77 -12.50
CA ILE A 569 7.06 -20.09 -12.39
C ILE A 569 7.28 -21.53 -12.86
N VAL A 570 7.80 -21.69 -14.07
CA VAL A 570 8.05 -22.99 -14.70
C VAL A 570 9.56 -23.16 -14.92
N THR A 571 10.13 -24.17 -14.30
CA THR A 571 11.57 -24.49 -14.33
C THR A 571 11.90 -25.84 -14.94
N GLY A 572 10.87 -26.60 -15.34
CA GLY A 572 10.99 -27.90 -15.99
C GLY A 572 9.63 -28.53 -16.29
N GLY A 573 9.63 -29.56 -17.14
CA GLY A 573 8.43 -30.30 -17.51
C GLY A 573 7.65 -29.66 -18.66
N ASP A 574 6.36 -29.99 -18.76
CA ASP A 574 5.43 -29.50 -19.77
C ASP A 574 4.31 -28.70 -19.10
N PHE A 575 4.23 -27.40 -19.37
CA PHE A 575 3.19 -26.48 -18.93
C PHE A 575 2.45 -25.97 -20.16
N SER A 576 1.32 -26.60 -20.50
CA SER A 576 0.61 -26.37 -21.75
C SER A 576 -0.78 -25.80 -21.51
N ILE A 577 -1.20 -24.83 -22.35
CA ILE A 577 -2.56 -24.29 -22.29
C ILE A 577 -3.60 -25.23 -22.90
N SER A 578 -3.19 -26.04 -23.88
CA SER A 578 -4.01 -27.11 -24.43
C SER A 578 -3.15 -28.21 -25.07
N ARG A 579 -3.43 -29.47 -24.70
CA ARG A 579 -2.80 -30.66 -25.29
C ARG A 579 -3.76 -31.54 -26.09
N GLY A 580 -4.96 -31.04 -26.40
CA GLY A 580 -5.91 -31.70 -27.28
C GLY A 580 -6.70 -30.69 -28.10
N SER A 581 -7.12 -31.08 -29.31
CA SER A 581 -8.05 -30.26 -30.08
C SER A 581 -9.40 -30.28 -29.37
N GLN A 582 -9.86 -29.13 -28.89
CA GLN A 582 -11.24 -28.99 -28.41
C GLN A 582 -12.23 -29.00 -29.59
N GLY A 583 -11.80 -28.95 -30.86
CA GLY A 583 -12.69 -28.95 -32.02
C GLY A 583 -13.74 -27.83 -32.04
N GLY A 584 -14.44 -27.67 -33.17
CA GLY A 584 -15.57 -26.75 -33.33
C GLY A 584 -15.35 -25.35 -32.72
N THR A 585 -16.13 -24.99 -31.70
CA THR A 585 -16.13 -23.68 -31.02
C THR A 585 -15.48 -23.70 -29.63
N GLY A 586 -14.75 -24.76 -29.27
CA GLY A 586 -14.18 -24.91 -27.94
C GLY A 586 -13.08 -23.89 -27.63
N THR A 587 -13.04 -23.38 -26.39
CA THR A 587 -12.11 -22.34 -25.94
C THR A 587 -11.42 -22.70 -24.62
N THR A 588 -10.19 -22.20 -24.44
CA THR A 588 -9.46 -22.19 -23.16
C THR A 588 -8.80 -20.83 -22.97
N VAL A 589 -9.40 -19.96 -22.16
CA VAL A 589 -8.89 -18.61 -21.91
C VAL A 589 -8.27 -18.56 -20.52
N TRP A 590 -6.98 -18.24 -20.46
CA TRP A 590 -6.26 -18.07 -19.20
C TRP A 590 -6.04 -16.58 -18.94
N TYR A 591 -6.89 -15.99 -18.11
CA TYR A 591 -6.75 -14.61 -17.63
C TYR A 591 -5.66 -14.56 -16.54
N PHE A 592 -4.47 -14.14 -16.94
CA PHE A 592 -3.31 -14.01 -16.07
C PHE A 592 -3.19 -12.59 -15.54
N MET A 593 -3.25 -12.46 -14.22
CA MET A 593 -3.23 -11.20 -13.46
C MET A 593 -2.04 -11.11 -12.50
N GLY A 594 -1.13 -12.10 -12.56
CA GLY A 594 0.10 -12.13 -11.78
C GLY A 594 1.14 -11.13 -12.28
N GLU A 595 2.17 -10.87 -11.48
CA GLU A 595 3.21 -9.91 -11.85
C GLU A 595 4.18 -10.47 -12.88
N SER A 596 4.48 -11.78 -12.80
CA SER A 596 5.48 -12.41 -13.67
C SER A 596 5.10 -13.80 -14.18
N PHE A 597 5.29 -14.01 -15.48
CA PHE A 597 5.29 -15.32 -16.14
C PHE A 597 6.73 -15.66 -16.47
N ARG A 598 7.28 -16.71 -15.83
CA ARG A 598 8.65 -17.17 -16.03
C ARG A 598 8.66 -18.61 -16.49
N ILE A 599 9.34 -18.90 -17.60
CA ILE A 599 9.52 -20.26 -18.11
C ILE A 599 10.97 -20.51 -18.50
N SER A 600 11.54 -21.62 -18.05
CA SER A 600 12.89 -22.09 -18.41
C SER A 600 12.93 -23.61 -18.40
N HIS A 601 13.74 -24.20 -19.29
CA HIS A 601 13.93 -25.66 -19.41
C HIS A 601 12.62 -26.46 -19.53
N ALA A 602 11.58 -25.87 -20.11
CA ALA A 602 10.24 -26.45 -20.15
C ALA A 602 9.61 -26.40 -21.54
N THR A 603 8.61 -27.24 -21.74
CA THR A 603 7.78 -27.29 -22.95
C THR A 603 6.46 -26.57 -22.70
N MET A 604 6.00 -25.81 -23.68
CA MET A 604 4.64 -25.30 -23.73
C MET A 604 4.01 -25.67 -25.06
N GLN A 605 2.79 -26.18 -25.03
CA GLN A 605 2.03 -26.57 -26.20
C GLN A 605 0.64 -25.93 -26.22
N ASN A 606 0.18 -25.66 -27.44
CA ASN A 606 -1.21 -25.35 -27.72
C ASN A 606 -1.70 -26.15 -28.94
N LEU A 607 -2.60 -27.11 -28.70
CA LEU A 607 -3.27 -27.88 -29.75
C LEU A 607 -4.70 -27.38 -30.06
N ASN A 608 -5.11 -26.24 -29.49
CA ASN A 608 -6.31 -25.49 -29.86
C ASN A 608 -5.91 -24.07 -30.33
N SER A 609 -5.31 -23.99 -31.52
CA SER A 609 -4.69 -22.76 -32.04
C SER A 609 -5.64 -21.58 -32.24
N LEU A 610 -6.95 -21.83 -32.37
CA LEU A 610 -7.96 -20.77 -32.53
C LEU A 610 -8.70 -20.41 -31.24
N GLY A 611 -8.80 -21.35 -30.29
CA GLY A 611 -9.63 -21.19 -29.10
C GLY A 611 -8.87 -21.01 -27.79
N ALA A 612 -7.56 -21.25 -27.74
CA ALA A 612 -6.78 -21.15 -26.51
C ALA A 612 -5.81 -19.97 -26.50
N LYS A 613 -5.81 -19.19 -25.42
CA LYS A 613 -4.95 -18.00 -25.24
C LYS A 613 -4.63 -17.66 -23.78
N PHE A 614 -3.43 -17.15 -23.53
CA PHE A 614 -3.11 -16.43 -22.29
C PHE A 614 -3.43 -14.95 -22.48
N VAL A 615 -4.32 -14.41 -21.66
CA VAL A 615 -4.66 -12.98 -21.62
C VAL A 615 -3.90 -12.36 -20.45
N PHE A 616 -2.90 -11.55 -20.74
CA PHE A 616 -2.19 -10.72 -19.77
C PHE A 616 -3.11 -9.56 -19.39
N ALA A 617 -3.75 -9.65 -18.21
CA ALA A 617 -4.93 -8.87 -17.83
C ALA A 617 -4.78 -8.01 -16.56
N ARG A 618 -3.63 -8.03 -15.87
CA ARG A 618 -3.39 -7.15 -14.71
C ARG A 618 -3.26 -5.70 -15.15
N GLN A 619 -3.96 -4.82 -14.43
CA GLN A 619 -3.76 -3.38 -14.54
C GLN A 619 -2.32 -3.00 -14.16
N GLY A 620 -1.62 -2.30 -15.06
CA GLY A 620 -0.20 -2.00 -14.91
C GLY A 620 0.71 -3.04 -15.56
N THR A 621 1.96 -3.12 -15.10
CA THR A 621 3.00 -3.93 -15.78
C THR A 621 3.05 -5.38 -15.30
N GLN A 622 3.09 -6.30 -16.25
CA GLN A 622 3.41 -7.72 -16.07
C GLN A 622 4.66 -8.06 -16.89
N THR A 623 5.51 -8.95 -16.39
CA THR A 623 6.76 -9.34 -17.06
C THR A 623 6.67 -10.75 -17.61
N LEU A 624 7.05 -10.94 -18.87
CA LEU A 624 7.29 -12.26 -19.45
C LEU A 624 8.80 -12.52 -19.51
N SER A 625 9.25 -13.59 -18.86
CA SER A 625 10.66 -14.02 -18.87
C SER A 625 10.78 -15.41 -19.51
N LEU A 626 11.47 -15.46 -20.65
CA LEU A 626 11.77 -16.68 -21.39
C LEU A 626 13.25 -17.03 -21.15
N GLY A 627 13.49 -17.93 -20.20
CA GLY A 627 14.81 -18.51 -19.95
C GLY A 627 15.28 -19.42 -21.08
N THR A 628 16.45 -20.04 -20.88
CA THR A 628 17.02 -20.99 -21.85
C THR A 628 16.33 -22.35 -21.82
N GLY A 629 16.50 -23.14 -22.88
CA GLY A 629 16.08 -24.55 -22.92
C GLY A 629 14.57 -24.76 -23.07
N ASN A 630 13.83 -23.74 -23.47
CA ASN A 630 12.39 -23.84 -23.68
C ASN A 630 12.05 -24.42 -25.06
N THR A 631 10.95 -25.18 -25.13
CA THR A 631 10.31 -25.60 -26.38
C THR A 631 8.92 -25.00 -26.45
N LEU A 632 8.76 -23.91 -27.21
CA LEU A 632 7.50 -23.17 -27.33
C LEU A 632 6.75 -23.57 -28.60
N ILE A 633 5.72 -24.40 -28.45
CA ILE A 633 4.85 -24.88 -29.53
C ILE A 633 3.54 -24.13 -29.43
N ALA A 634 3.32 -23.19 -30.34
CA ALA A 634 2.08 -22.42 -30.46
C ALA A 634 1.69 -21.57 -29.22
N PHE A 635 2.64 -21.00 -28.46
CA PHE A 635 2.38 -20.15 -27.29
C PHE A 635 1.50 -18.93 -27.63
N PRO A 636 0.22 -18.90 -27.22
CA PRO A 636 -0.71 -17.85 -27.62
C PRO A 636 -0.78 -16.72 -26.57
N ILE A 637 -0.50 -15.48 -26.98
CA ILE A 637 -0.44 -14.31 -26.10
C ILE A 637 -1.45 -13.26 -26.56
N GLU A 638 -2.21 -12.71 -25.62
CA GLU A 638 -3.03 -11.52 -25.75
C GLU A 638 -2.72 -10.55 -24.62
N VAL A 639 -2.55 -9.27 -24.93
CA VAL A 639 -2.35 -8.19 -23.95
C VAL A 639 -3.64 -7.40 -23.83
N GLY A 640 -4.31 -7.52 -22.67
CA GLY A 640 -5.61 -6.91 -22.43
C GLY A 640 -5.54 -5.42 -22.10
N SER A 641 -6.71 -4.78 -22.09
CA SER A 641 -6.86 -3.35 -21.81
C SER A 641 -6.33 -2.95 -20.42
N GLY A 642 -5.56 -1.86 -20.34
CA GLY A 642 -4.93 -1.37 -19.12
C GLY A 642 -3.72 -2.19 -18.64
N SER A 643 -3.36 -3.26 -19.36
CA SER A 643 -2.22 -4.10 -19.06
C SER A 643 -1.00 -3.71 -19.89
N THR A 644 0.18 -3.74 -19.27
CA THR A 644 1.47 -3.59 -19.96
C THR A 644 2.22 -4.92 -19.90
N LEU A 645 2.52 -5.52 -21.04
CA LEU A 645 3.38 -6.70 -21.13
C LEU A 645 4.83 -6.25 -21.40
N ASN A 646 5.69 -6.39 -20.40
CA ASN A 646 7.12 -6.16 -20.53
C ASN A 646 7.83 -7.44 -20.98
N LEU A 647 8.32 -7.40 -22.22
CA LEU A 647 9.11 -8.46 -22.85
C LEU A 647 10.61 -8.32 -22.57
N GLY A 648 11.09 -7.17 -22.13
CA GLY A 648 12.53 -6.90 -22.01
C GLY A 648 13.27 -7.24 -23.30
N THR A 649 14.32 -8.06 -23.21
CA THR A 649 15.07 -8.58 -24.37
C THR A 649 14.61 -9.97 -24.82
N ASN A 650 13.51 -10.50 -24.29
CA ASN A 650 13.01 -11.83 -24.64
C ASN A 650 12.49 -11.84 -26.08
N VAL A 651 12.65 -12.99 -26.75
CA VAL A 651 12.15 -13.24 -28.10
C VAL A 651 11.03 -14.26 -28.04
N VAL A 652 9.82 -13.84 -28.40
CA VAL A 652 8.64 -14.71 -28.47
C VAL A 652 8.61 -15.40 -29.83
N THR A 653 8.71 -16.72 -29.85
CA THR A 653 8.77 -17.54 -31.07
C THR A 653 7.64 -18.57 -31.11
N GLY A 654 7.51 -19.25 -32.25
CA GLY A 654 6.60 -20.40 -32.43
C GLY A 654 5.35 -20.03 -33.20
N SER A 655 4.43 -20.98 -33.37
CA SER A 655 3.24 -20.82 -34.23
C SER A 655 2.03 -20.19 -33.54
N GLY A 656 2.22 -19.60 -32.35
CA GLY A 656 1.13 -19.02 -31.55
C GLY A 656 0.72 -17.65 -32.08
N MET A 657 -0.48 -17.21 -31.70
CA MET A 657 -0.90 -15.83 -31.96
C MET A 657 -0.24 -14.85 -30.99
N PHE A 658 -0.08 -13.60 -31.42
CA PHE A 658 0.29 -12.48 -30.54
C PHE A 658 -0.66 -11.30 -30.81
N ALA A 659 -1.46 -10.93 -29.82
CA ALA A 659 -2.41 -9.83 -29.93
C ALA A 659 -2.21 -8.76 -28.85
N VAL A 660 -2.48 -7.51 -29.20
CA VAL A 660 -2.54 -6.37 -28.26
C VAL A 660 -3.85 -5.65 -28.50
N ASP A 661 -4.72 -5.70 -27.49
CA ASP A 661 -6.06 -5.12 -27.57
C ASP A 661 -6.03 -3.59 -27.37
N SER A 662 -7.17 -2.95 -27.64
CA SER A 662 -7.38 -1.53 -27.34
C SER A 662 -7.08 -1.23 -25.86
N GLY A 663 -6.17 -0.27 -25.62
CA GLY A 663 -5.69 0.08 -24.28
C GLY A 663 -4.63 -0.87 -23.70
N GLY A 664 -4.25 -1.94 -24.41
CA GLY A 664 -3.10 -2.78 -24.06
C GLY A 664 -1.78 -2.12 -24.44
N THR A 665 -0.69 -2.49 -23.75
CA THR A 665 0.64 -1.92 -23.96
C THR A 665 1.72 -3.00 -24.05
N VAL A 666 2.64 -2.87 -25.00
CA VAL A 666 3.85 -3.72 -25.05
C VAL A 666 5.08 -2.88 -24.73
N GLU A 667 5.89 -3.36 -23.78
CA GLU A 667 7.20 -2.81 -23.46
C GLU A 667 8.31 -3.76 -23.90
N LEU A 668 9.36 -3.24 -24.56
CA LEU A 668 10.48 -4.03 -25.04
C LEU A 668 11.83 -3.28 -25.02
N ALA A 669 12.89 -4.06 -24.81
CA ALA A 669 14.29 -3.62 -24.80
C ALA A 669 15.14 -4.25 -25.92
N HIS A 670 14.55 -5.09 -26.79
CA HIS A 670 15.25 -5.72 -27.90
C HIS A 670 15.71 -4.70 -28.96
N GLU A 671 16.98 -4.75 -29.36
CA GLU A 671 17.64 -3.72 -30.21
C GLU A 671 16.95 -3.51 -31.56
N ARG A 672 16.40 -4.58 -32.14
CA ARG A 672 15.70 -4.53 -33.43
C ARG A 672 14.18 -4.41 -33.32
N GLY A 673 13.69 -4.02 -32.14
CA GLY A 673 12.28 -3.73 -31.91
C GLY A 673 11.36 -4.95 -32.03
N LEU A 674 10.13 -4.70 -32.48
CA LEU A 674 9.03 -5.67 -32.52
C LEU A 674 9.34 -6.85 -33.43
N ASP A 675 9.93 -6.61 -34.61
CA ASP A 675 10.22 -7.65 -35.62
C ASP A 675 11.07 -8.80 -35.05
N GLU A 676 11.91 -8.50 -34.07
CA GLU A 676 12.81 -9.49 -33.47
C GLU A 676 12.45 -9.84 -32.03
N ALA A 677 11.62 -9.03 -31.36
CA ALA A 677 11.01 -9.42 -30.09
C ALA A 677 9.82 -10.38 -30.30
N ILE A 678 9.11 -10.28 -31.41
CA ILE A 678 7.89 -11.03 -31.74
C ILE A 678 8.10 -11.74 -33.08
N GLN A 679 8.66 -12.94 -33.01
CA GLN A 679 8.97 -13.80 -34.17
C GLN A 679 8.00 -14.97 -34.27
N VAL A 680 6.74 -14.77 -33.87
CA VAL A 680 5.72 -15.80 -34.02
C VAL A 680 5.33 -15.96 -35.48
N THR A 681 5.04 -17.20 -35.91
CA THR A 681 4.54 -17.48 -37.26
C THR A 681 3.01 -17.53 -37.33
N GLY A 682 2.34 -17.40 -36.18
CA GLY A 682 0.90 -17.25 -36.11
C GLY A 682 0.44 -15.82 -36.38
N PRO A 683 -0.88 -15.54 -36.30
CA PRO A 683 -1.41 -14.20 -36.48
C PRO A 683 -0.84 -13.20 -35.47
N ILE A 684 -0.44 -12.02 -35.96
CA ILE A 684 -0.03 -10.86 -35.15
C ILE A 684 -1.07 -9.77 -35.36
N THR A 685 -1.70 -9.30 -34.28
CA THR A 685 -2.76 -8.27 -34.35
C THR A 685 -2.49 -7.19 -33.31
N PHE A 686 -2.36 -5.95 -33.75
CA PHE A 686 -2.22 -4.79 -32.86
C PHE A 686 -3.36 -3.81 -33.13
N ASP A 687 -4.16 -3.52 -32.10
CA ASP A 687 -5.20 -2.51 -32.19
C ASP A 687 -4.57 -1.10 -32.35
N LYS A 688 -5.20 -0.22 -33.12
CA LYS A 688 -4.74 1.17 -33.30
C LYS A 688 -4.76 2.00 -32.01
N HIS A 689 -5.46 1.52 -30.98
CA HIS A 689 -5.52 2.09 -29.65
C HIS A 689 -4.54 1.41 -28.67
N ALA A 690 -3.67 0.50 -29.14
CA ALA A 690 -2.58 -0.07 -28.37
C ALA A 690 -1.43 0.94 -28.16
N SER A 691 -0.60 0.70 -27.14
CA SER A 691 0.56 1.53 -26.81
C SER A 691 1.86 0.73 -26.83
N PHE A 692 2.98 1.41 -27.08
CA PHE A 692 4.30 0.77 -27.18
C PHE A 692 5.36 1.55 -26.41
N ILE A 693 6.17 0.85 -25.64
CA ILE A 693 7.27 1.40 -24.84
C ILE A 693 8.58 0.76 -25.27
N PHE A 694 9.56 1.59 -25.63
CA PHE A 694 10.91 1.14 -25.97
C PHE A 694 11.88 1.53 -24.84
N SER A 695 12.36 0.54 -24.09
CA SER A 695 13.14 0.70 -22.85
C SER A 695 14.53 0.08 -22.89
N GLY A 696 15.08 -0.16 -24.09
CA GLY A 696 16.42 -0.69 -24.28
C GLY A 696 17.54 0.28 -23.90
N THR A 697 18.79 -0.19 -23.96
CA THR A 697 19.99 0.62 -23.66
C THR A 697 20.86 0.90 -24.88
N LYS A 698 20.63 0.20 -26.00
CA LYS A 698 21.25 0.47 -27.30
C LYS A 698 20.23 1.08 -28.24
N ALA A 699 20.68 1.78 -29.28
CA ALA A 699 19.79 2.40 -30.25
C ALA A 699 18.80 1.36 -30.81
N GLN A 700 17.51 1.67 -30.78
CA GLN A 700 16.45 0.75 -31.20
C GLN A 700 15.75 1.25 -32.46
N ILE A 701 15.26 0.29 -33.25
CA ILE A 701 14.36 0.54 -34.37
C ILE A 701 13.03 -0.13 -34.01
N PRO A 702 11.86 0.52 -34.13
CA PRO A 702 10.60 -0.09 -33.73
C PRO A 702 10.22 -1.37 -34.50
N GLY A 703 10.60 -1.45 -35.78
CA GLY A 703 10.29 -2.57 -36.66
C GLY A 703 9.14 -2.28 -37.64
N THR A 704 8.95 -3.19 -38.59
CA THR A 704 7.86 -3.20 -39.58
C THR A 704 6.53 -3.69 -39.01
N LEU A 705 6.56 -4.42 -37.89
CA LEU A 705 5.36 -4.85 -37.18
C LEU A 705 4.65 -3.72 -36.43
N LEU A 706 5.32 -2.59 -36.15
CA LEU A 706 4.66 -1.45 -35.51
C LEU A 706 3.51 -0.95 -36.40
N PRO A 707 2.29 -0.78 -35.88
CA PRO A 707 1.20 -0.20 -36.65
C PRO A 707 1.51 1.23 -37.08
N ASP A 708 0.96 1.65 -38.22
CA ASP A 708 1.05 3.04 -38.70
C ASP A 708 0.31 4.03 -37.78
N THR A 709 -0.52 3.54 -36.88
CA THR A 709 -1.31 4.31 -35.92
C THR A 709 -1.29 3.62 -34.55
N VAL A 710 -0.90 4.36 -33.51
CA VAL A 710 -0.86 3.88 -32.12
C VAL A 710 -1.53 4.88 -31.18
N ASN A 711 -1.93 4.43 -29.99
CA ASN A 711 -2.39 5.34 -28.95
C ASN A 711 -1.21 6.09 -28.31
N ASN A 712 -0.35 5.39 -27.55
CA ASN A 712 0.83 6.00 -26.97
C ASN A 712 2.11 5.37 -27.50
N PHE A 713 3.13 6.21 -27.69
CA PHE A 713 4.46 5.81 -28.07
C PHE A 713 5.45 6.38 -27.06
N VAL A 714 6.09 5.53 -26.27
CA VAL A 714 6.96 5.94 -25.17
C VAL A 714 8.41 5.58 -25.48
N ILE A 715 9.27 6.59 -25.41
CA ILE A 715 10.72 6.48 -25.59
C ILE A 715 11.38 6.56 -24.22
N ASN A 716 11.86 5.41 -23.74
CA ASN A 716 12.62 5.28 -22.51
C ASN A 716 13.98 4.60 -22.76
N ASN A 717 14.62 4.98 -23.87
CA ASN A 717 15.89 4.41 -24.30
C ASN A 717 16.93 5.53 -24.46
N PRO A 718 17.96 5.60 -23.60
CA PRO A 718 18.96 6.68 -23.65
C PRO A 718 19.74 6.76 -24.96
N ALA A 719 19.87 5.65 -25.71
CA ALA A 719 20.53 5.62 -27.01
C ALA A 719 19.62 6.06 -28.17
N GLY A 720 18.35 6.32 -27.89
CA GLY A 720 17.37 6.84 -28.84
C GLY A 720 16.71 5.78 -29.72
N ILE A 721 15.65 6.21 -30.41
CA ILE A 721 14.84 5.40 -31.32
C ILE A 721 14.91 6.01 -32.71
N THR A 722 15.10 5.19 -33.75
CA THR A 722 15.03 5.64 -35.15
C THR A 722 13.81 5.06 -35.86
N LEU A 723 12.97 5.93 -36.39
CA LEU A 723 11.76 5.60 -37.14
C LEU A 723 12.06 5.51 -38.64
N PHE A 724 11.73 4.39 -39.28
CA PHE A 724 11.89 4.19 -40.72
C PHE A 724 10.56 4.12 -41.50
N ASN A 725 9.43 3.96 -40.80
CA ASN A 725 8.08 3.90 -41.37
C ASN A 725 7.24 5.09 -40.84
N PRO A 726 6.21 5.56 -41.57
CA PRO A 726 5.27 6.54 -41.04
C PRO A 726 4.60 6.07 -39.74
N LEU A 727 4.44 6.98 -38.78
CA LEU A 727 3.77 6.71 -37.51
C LEU A 727 2.84 7.87 -37.14
N THR A 728 1.59 7.53 -36.84
CA THR A 728 0.59 8.43 -36.26
C THR A 728 0.38 8.10 -34.79
N VAL A 729 0.54 9.08 -33.90
CA VAL A 729 0.28 8.93 -32.47
C VAL A 729 -1.01 9.65 -32.11
N ASN A 730 -2.04 8.93 -31.66
CA ASN A 730 -3.36 9.48 -31.34
C ASN A 730 -3.48 9.99 -29.89
N GLY A 731 -2.77 9.35 -28.96
CA GLY A 731 -2.71 9.69 -27.55
C GLY A 731 -1.47 10.52 -27.26
N THR A 732 -0.41 9.90 -26.73
CA THR A 732 0.79 10.62 -26.28
C THR A 732 2.08 10.07 -26.88
N LEU A 733 2.90 10.95 -27.47
CA LEU A 733 4.32 10.70 -27.66
C LEU A 733 5.04 11.13 -26.37
N GLU A 734 5.63 10.18 -25.64
CA GLU A 734 6.31 10.46 -24.37
C GLU A 734 7.82 10.21 -24.47
N LEU A 735 8.62 11.24 -24.16
CA LEU A 735 10.08 11.14 -24.05
C LEU A 735 10.50 11.11 -22.58
N GLN A 736 10.71 9.90 -22.06
CA GLN A 736 11.25 9.65 -20.72
C GLN A 736 12.78 9.67 -20.70
N ASN A 737 13.41 9.04 -21.70
CA ASN A 737 14.86 8.97 -21.79
C ASN A 737 15.29 8.79 -23.24
N GLY A 738 16.30 9.55 -23.67
CA GLY A 738 16.79 9.56 -25.05
C GLY A 738 16.03 10.50 -25.98
N PHE A 739 16.07 10.19 -27.27
CA PHE A 739 15.59 11.03 -28.37
C PHE A 739 14.95 10.18 -29.49
N LEU A 740 14.15 10.84 -30.34
CA LEU A 740 13.61 10.26 -31.57
C LEU A 740 14.45 10.77 -32.76
N SER A 741 14.67 9.90 -33.75
CA SER A 741 15.22 10.28 -35.05
C SER A 741 14.32 9.74 -36.16
N LEU A 742 14.16 10.53 -37.22
CA LEU A 742 13.45 10.12 -38.43
C LEU A 742 14.52 9.68 -39.44
N GLY A 743 14.63 8.38 -39.69
CA GLY A 743 15.43 7.88 -40.80
C GLY A 743 14.74 8.25 -42.12
N ASN A 744 14.03 7.29 -42.70
CA ASN A 744 13.12 7.54 -43.83
C ASN A 744 11.64 7.65 -43.41
N GLY A 745 11.34 7.53 -42.11
CA GLY A 745 9.97 7.60 -41.58
C GLY A 745 9.45 9.03 -41.40
N THR A 746 8.16 9.15 -41.09
CA THR A 746 7.50 10.41 -40.74
C THR A 746 6.71 10.26 -39.44
N LEU A 747 6.61 11.34 -38.66
CA LEU A 747 5.79 11.40 -37.46
C LEU A 747 4.57 12.30 -37.70
N HIS A 748 3.39 11.80 -37.35
CA HIS A 748 2.13 12.55 -37.38
C HIS A 748 1.44 12.47 -36.02
N TYR A 749 0.75 13.54 -35.66
CA TYR A 749 -0.07 13.62 -34.46
C TYR A 749 -1.55 13.54 -34.82
N GLY A 750 -2.29 12.70 -34.10
CA GLY A 750 -3.74 12.70 -34.16
C GLY A 750 -4.34 14.01 -33.63
N PRO A 751 -5.62 14.30 -33.90
CA PRO A 751 -6.25 15.59 -33.55
C PRO A 751 -6.19 15.97 -32.07
N GLU A 752 -6.17 14.97 -31.19
CA GLU A 752 -6.17 15.13 -29.73
C GLU A 752 -4.81 14.77 -29.09
N ALA A 753 -3.80 14.51 -29.92
CA ALA A 753 -2.55 13.95 -29.44
C ALA A 753 -1.70 14.97 -28.66
N SER A 754 -0.88 14.45 -27.75
CA SER A 754 -0.02 15.24 -26.86
C SER A 754 1.44 14.82 -27.02
N LEU A 755 2.35 15.79 -26.87
CA LEU A 755 3.78 15.53 -26.70
C LEU A 755 4.15 15.73 -25.23
N LYS A 756 4.76 14.73 -24.61
CA LYS A 756 5.11 14.73 -23.19
C LYS A 756 6.60 14.52 -22.97
N TYR A 757 7.19 15.36 -22.13
CA TYR A 757 8.55 15.19 -21.61
C TYR A 757 8.48 14.87 -20.13
N SER A 758 8.93 13.69 -19.74
CA SER A 758 8.85 13.18 -18.35
C SER A 758 10.19 12.66 -17.82
N GLY A 759 11.27 12.93 -18.55
CA GLY A 759 12.60 12.45 -18.18
C GLY A 759 13.17 13.02 -16.90
N LYS A 760 14.25 12.37 -16.44
CA LYS A 760 14.99 12.74 -15.23
C LYS A 760 16.25 13.58 -15.50
N SER A 761 16.63 13.71 -16.77
CA SER A 761 17.77 14.51 -17.23
C SER A 761 17.26 15.71 -18.03
N PRO A 762 18.01 16.83 -18.10
CA PRO A 762 17.64 17.95 -18.97
C PRO A 762 17.45 17.48 -20.41
N GLN A 763 16.41 17.99 -21.07
CA GLN A 763 16.08 17.69 -22.47
C GLN A 763 15.99 18.99 -23.27
N THR A 764 16.15 18.89 -24.58
CA THR A 764 15.89 19.98 -25.52
C THR A 764 14.96 19.45 -26.59
N THR A 765 13.91 20.20 -26.91
CA THR A 765 12.99 19.81 -27.99
C THR A 765 13.68 19.90 -29.35
N THR A 766 13.17 19.26 -30.39
CA THR A 766 13.72 19.27 -31.75
C THR A 766 12.61 19.31 -32.80
N ASP A 767 12.96 19.59 -34.05
CA ASP A 767 12.03 19.53 -35.18
C ASP A 767 11.48 18.11 -35.45
N VAL A 768 12.09 17.07 -34.89
CA VAL A 768 11.67 15.68 -35.07
C VAL A 768 10.36 15.40 -34.34
N GLU A 769 10.34 15.57 -33.02
CA GLU A 769 9.13 15.36 -32.21
C GLU A 769 8.23 16.58 -32.18
N LEU A 770 8.73 17.76 -32.57
CA LEU A 770 7.97 19.00 -32.60
C LEU A 770 8.13 19.73 -33.95
N PRO A 771 7.56 19.18 -35.03
CA PRO A 771 7.74 19.73 -36.38
C PRO A 771 7.10 21.11 -36.53
N PRO A 772 7.58 21.97 -37.45
CA PRO A 772 7.02 23.31 -37.69
C PRO A 772 5.57 23.30 -38.21
N HIS A 773 5.13 22.19 -38.80
CA HIS A 773 3.79 21.97 -39.29
C HIS A 773 3.32 20.57 -38.86
N GLY A 774 2.09 20.47 -38.34
CA GLY A 774 1.57 19.20 -37.79
C GLY A 774 1.91 18.99 -36.32
N GLU A 775 1.99 20.07 -35.53
CA GLU A 775 2.23 20.04 -34.08
C GLU A 775 1.14 19.25 -33.33
N PRO A 776 1.48 18.63 -32.19
CA PRO A 776 0.49 18.02 -31.31
C PRO A 776 -0.48 19.08 -30.78
N LYS A 777 -1.67 18.66 -30.34
CA LYS A 777 -2.64 19.57 -29.73
C LYS A 777 -2.09 20.15 -28.43
N ASN A 778 -1.47 19.31 -27.59
CA ASN A 778 -0.99 19.69 -26.27
C ASN A 778 0.51 19.42 -26.10
N LEU A 779 1.15 20.23 -25.26
CA LEU A 779 2.52 20.03 -24.78
C LEU A 779 2.48 19.80 -23.27
N ILE A 780 3.06 18.71 -22.80
CA ILE A 780 3.11 18.35 -21.38
C ILE A 780 4.57 18.29 -20.92
N ILE A 781 4.93 19.17 -19.99
CA ILE A 781 6.26 19.21 -19.39
C ILE A 781 6.17 18.67 -17.97
N ALA A 782 6.49 17.39 -17.79
CA ALA A 782 6.60 16.72 -16.49
C ALA A 782 8.07 16.58 -16.01
N ASN A 783 9.05 16.83 -16.88
CA ASN A 783 10.47 16.74 -16.56
C ASN A 783 10.91 17.85 -15.59
N LEU A 784 11.39 17.45 -14.41
CA LEU A 784 11.82 18.35 -13.34
C LEU A 784 13.25 18.89 -13.51
N ALA A 785 14.09 18.17 -14.25
CA ALA A 785 15.45 18.60 -14.58
C ALA A 785 15.44 19.73 -15.62
N GLY A 786 14.41 19.72 -16.48
CA GLY A 786 13.99 20.83 -17.32
C GLY A 786 14.10 20.55 -18.81
N VAL A 787 13.22 21.20 -19.57
CA VAL A 787 13.14 21.10 -21.03
C VAL A 787 13.46 22.46 -21.63
N THR A 788 14.32 22.51 -22.64
CA THR A 788 14.63 23.74 -23.40
C THR A 788 13.93 23.70 -24.75
N LEU A 789 13.16 24.74 -25.08
CA LEU A 789 12.52 24.89 -26.37
C LEU A 789 13.56 25.33 -27.41
N HIS A 790 13.75 24.54 -28.48
CA HIS A 790 14.77 24.85 -29.51
C HIS A 790 14.38 25.97 -30.47
N ALA A 791 13.09 26.10 -30.78
CA ALA A 791 12.57 27.07 -31.75
C ALA A 791 11.17 27.53 -31.35
N SER A 792 10.74 28.67 -31.90
CA SER A 792 9.39 29.20 -31.64
C SER A 792 8.31 28.26 -32.20
N ARG A 793 7.23 28.07 -31.44
CA ARG A 793 6.20 27.05 -31.70
C ARG A 793 4.80 27.50 -31.30
N THR A 794 3.78 26.89 -31.92
CA THR A 794 2.38 27.18 -31.64
C THR A 794 1.62 25.90 -31.31
N PHE A 795 0.77 25.92 -30.29
CA PHE A 795 -0.05 24.79 -29.91
C PHE A 795 -1.52 25.23 -29.89
N LYS A 796 -2.40 24.41 -30.48
CA LYS A 796 -3.84 24.72 -30.51
C LYS A 796 -4.52 24.49 -29.17
N GLY A 797 -3.99 23.58 -28.36
CA GLY A 797 -4.54 23.20 -27.06
C GLY A 797 -3.79 23.83 -25.90
N ASN A 798 -3.50 23.00 -24.90
CA ASN A 798 -2.92 23.41 -23.63
C ASN A 798 -1.41 23.13 -23.55
N VAL A 799 -0.68 24.02 -22.89
CA VAL A 799 0.68 23.77 -22.40
C VAL A 799 0.61 23.48 -20.90
N GLU A 800 0.78 22.22 -20.52
CA GLU A 800 0.80 21.79 -19.11
C GLU A 800 2.23 21.79 -18.58
N VAL A 801 2.46 22.50 -17.47
CA VAL A 801 3.77 22.67 -16.85
C VAL A 801 3.77 22.07 -15.43
N GLY A 802 4.10 20.78 -15.34
CA GLY A 802 4.42 20.08 -14.10
C GLY A 802 5.92 20.07 -13.76
N GLY A 803 6.77 20.51 -14.70
CA GLY A 803 8.23 20.52 -14.62
C GLY A 803 8.85 21.90 -14.81
N LYS A 804 10.05 21.96 -15.41
CA LYS A 804 10.71 23.23 -15.78
C LYS A 804 10.76 23.35 -17.30
N LEU A 805 10.26 24.44 -17.86
CA LEU A 805 10.37 24.74 -19.29
C LEU A 805 11.20 26.01 -19.48
N LYS A 806 12.18 26.01 -20.38
CA LYS A 806 13.00 27.17 -20.75
C LYS A 806 12.75 27.54 -22.20
N LEU A 807 12.47 28.81 -22.48
CA LEU A 807 12.21 29.29 -23.84
C LEU A 807 13.46 29.86 -24.53
N GLY A 808 14.46 30.32 -23.77
CA GLY A 808 15.66 30.94 -24.37
C GLY A 808 15.29 32.24 -25.10
N SER A 809 15.51 32.32 -26.41
CA SER A 809 15.03 33.44 -27.24
C SER A 809 13.72 33.17 -27.97
N ASN A 810 13.09 32.01 -27.73
CA ASN A 810 11.96 31.53 -28.52
C ASN A 810 10.60 31.97 -27.96
N THR A 811 9.62 32.07 -28.85
CA THR A 811 8.22 32.32 -28.50
C THR A 811 7.41 31.02 -28.53
N LEU A 812 6.72 30.72 -27.44
CA LEU A 812 5.77 29.62 -27.34
C LEU A 812 4.35 30.18 -27.35
N THR A 813 3.54 29.85 -28.34
CA THR A 813 2.14 30.27 -28.44
C THR A 813 1.21 29.10 -28.11
N ALA A 814 0.18 29.31 -27.30
CA ALA A 814 -0.78 28.27 -26.92
C ALA A 814 -2.22 28.80 -26.76
N GLY A 815 -3.21 27.90 -26.75
CA GLY A 815 -4.58 28.23 -26.38
C GLY A 815 -4.68 28.55 -24.89
N THR A 816 -4.15 27.67 -24.05
CA THR A 816 -4.10 27.82 -22.59
C THR A 816 -2.77 27.32 -22.04
N ALA A 817 -2.46 27.68 -20.79
CA ALA A 817 -1.37 27.07 -20.05
C ALA A 817 -1.82 26.76 -18.62
N THR A 818 -1.45 25.58 -18.13
CA THR A 818 -1.75 25.12 -16.77
C THR A 818 -0.48 24.71 -16.03
N VAL A 819 -0.53 24.73 -14.70
CA VAL A 819 0.59 24.35 -13.82
C VAL A 819 0.12 23.31 -12.80
N THR A 820 0.82 22.19 -12.72
CA THR A 820 0.53 21.09 -11.80
C THR A 820 1.53 21.11 -10.64
N GLY A 821 1.17 21.84 -9.58
CA GLY A 821 1.89 21.89 -8.31
C GLY A 821 2.58 23.23 -7.99
N PRO A 822 2.93 23.45 -6.72
CA PRO A 822 3.58 24.69 -6.30
C PRO A 822 4.98 24.79 -6.92
N LEU A 823 5.35 25.99 -7.39
CA LEU A 823 6.70 26.33 -7.91
C LEU A 823 7.04 25.79 -9.32
N ARG A 824 6.04 25.53 -10.19
CA ARG A 824 6.25 25.16 -11.61
C ARG A 824 6.03 26.35 -12.54
N TYR A 825 7.06 26.70 -13.34
CA TYR A 825 7.05 27.87 -14.23
C TYR A 825 7.84 27.62 -15.51
N ILE A 826 7.54 28.48 -16.48
CA ILE A 826 8.25 28.69 -17.72
C ILE A 826 9.27 29.82 -17.51
N VAL A 827 10.54 29.54 -17.81
CA VAL A 827 11.63 30.52 -17.82
C VAL A 827 11.75 31.07 -19.22
N THR A 828 11.57 32.38 -19.39
CA THR A 828 11.53 32.97 -20.74
C THR A 828 12.87 33.47 -21.23
N GLU A 829 13.79 33.92 -20.35
CA GLU A 829 15.00 34.67 -20.77
C GLU A 829 14.61 35.84 -21.71
N THR A 830 15.04 35.86 -22.97
CA THR A 830 14.62 36.88 -23.96
C THR A 830 13.41 36.46 -24.80
N GLY A 831 12.95 35.21 -24.66
CA GLY A 831 11.77 34.63 -25.31
C GLY A 831 10.46 35.02 -24.64
N MET A 832 9.36 34.34 -24.98
CA MET A 832 8.01 34.76 -24.54
C MET A 832 6.97 33.62 -24.59
N LEU A 833 6.07 33.55 -23.61
CA LEU A 833 4.84 32.75 -23.70
C LEU A 833 3.71 33.63 -24.23
N LYS A 834 3.07 33.25 -25.33
CA LYS A 834 1.84 33.86 -25.85
C LYS A 834 0.65 32.95 -25.60
N LEU A 835 -0.41 33.48 -25.00
CA LEU A 835 -1.70 32.80 -24.92
C LEU A 835 -2.70 33.50 -25.84
N THR A 836 -3.45 32.71 -26.60
CA THR A 836 -4.45 33.20 -27.55
C THR A 836 -5.82 33.30 -26.89
N GLN A 837 -6.72 34.09 -27.49
CA GLN A 837 -8.11 34.23 -27.02
C GLN A 837 -8.23 34.75 -25.58
N ILE A 838 -7.31 35.61 -25.15
CA ILE A 838 -7.40 36.30 -23.86
C ILE A 838 -8.43 37.42 -24.01
N GLY A 839 -9.65 37.11 -23.62
CA GLY A 839 -10.80 38.00 -23.57
C GLY A 839 -12.00 37.22 -23.04
N SER A 840 -13.00 37.93 -22.54
CA SER A 840 -13.98 37.51 -21.52
C SER A 840 -13.55 37.94 -20.11
N GLU A 841 -14.51 38.23 -19.24
CA GLU A 841 -14.27 38.77 -17.89
C GLU A 841 -13.49 37.82 -16.93
N SER A 842 -12.96 36.71 -17.44
CA SER A 842 -12.16 35.74 -16.69
C SER A 842 -10.67 36.11 -16.66
N GLU A 843 -10.04 35.90 -15.51
CA GLU A 843 -8.63 36.18 -15.28
C GLU A 843 -7.77 34.96 -15.68
N THR A 844 -6.76 35.14 -16.54
CA THR A 844 -5.92 34.06 -17.07
C THR A 844 -4.52 34.08 -16.48
N LEU A 845 -4.07 32.95 -15.93
CA LEU A 845 -2.71 32.78 -15.41
C LEU A 845 -1.69 32.59 -16.55
N PHE A 846 -0.61 33.37 -16.53
CA PHE A 846 0.61 33.11 -17.29
C PHE A 846 1.67 32.50 -16.36
N PRO A 847 1.99 31.21 -16.50
CA PRO A 847 2.92 30.52 -15.62
C PRO A 847 4.39 30.82 -15.95
N VAL A 848 4.74 32.08 -16.26
CA VAL A 848 6.12 32.50 -16.46
C VAL A 848 6.76 32.91 -15.13
N GLY A 849 8.06 32.65 -14.94
CA GLY A 849 8.72 32.96 -13.67
C GLY A 849 10.25 32.88 -13.67
N THR A 850 10.83 33.21 -12.51
CA THR A 850 12.27 33.10 -12.20
C THR A 850 12.48 32.23 -10.94
N ASN A 851 13.72 32.06 -10.47
CA ASN A 851 14.05 31.29 -9.25
C ASN A 851 13.33 31.75 -7.96
N GLY A 852 12.64 32.91 -7.97
CA GLY A 852 11.79 33.43 -6.89
C GLY A 852 10.27 33.24 -7.06
N TYR A 853 9.83 32.72 -8.22
CA TYR A 853 8.44 32.57 -8.70
C TYR A 853 7.54 33.82 -8.63
N ALA A 854 7.26 34.41 -9.79
CA ALA A 854 6.54 35.68 -9.93
C ALA A 854 5.55 35.66 -11.13
N PRO A 855 4.39 34.97 -10.99
CA PRO A 855 3.37 34.84 -12.03
C PRO A 855 2.66 36.16 -12.27
N VAL A 856 2.08 36.27 -13.46
CA VAL A 856 1.12 37.32 -13.80
C VAL A 856 -0.18 36.68 -14.24
N TRP A 857 -1.28 37.21 -13.74
CA TRP A 857 -2.59 36.97 -14.27
C TRP A 857 -3.02 38.19 -15.09
N VAL A 858 -3.64 37.92 -16.23
CA VAL A 858 -4.12 38.93 -17.16
C VAL A 858 -5.61 38.71 -17.34
N LYS A 859 -6.41 39.73 -17.02
CA LYS A 859 -7.82 39.82 -17.38
C LYS A 859 -7.96 40.90 -18.45
N ASN A 860 -8.63 40.58 -19.55
CA ASN A 860 -8.92 41.52 -20.64
C ASN A 860 -10.43 41.74 -20.76
N ALA A 861 -10.88 42.97 -20.50
CA ALA A 861 -12.29 43.36 -20.63
C ALA A 861 -12.69 43.80 -22.05
N GLY A 862 -11.76 43.79 -23.02
CA GLY A 862 -12.00 44.08 -24.43
C GLY A 862 -12.29 42.84 -25.27
N LEU A 863 -12.10 42.97 -26.59
CA LEU A 863 -12.20 41.84 -27.52
C LEU A 863 -11.07 40.82 -27.23
N PRO A 864 -11.31 39.51 -27.46
CA PRO A 864 -10.26 38.50 -27.33
C PRO A 864 -9.01 38.87 -28.13
N ASP A 865 -7.86 38.89 -27.46
CA ASP A 865 -6.56 39.19 -28.06
C ASP A 865 -5.55 38.08 -27.75
N THR A 866 -4.41 38.10 -28.44
CA THR A 866 -3.26 37.25 -28.11
C THR A 866 -2.29 38.05 -27.25
N ILE A 867 -2.10 37.62 -26.00
CA ILE A 867 -1.22 38.30 -25.05
C ILE A 867 0.07 37.50 -24.86
N GLY A 868 1.20 38.16 -25.02
CA GLY A 868 2.53 37.64 -24.75
C GLY A 868 3.08 38.13 -23.42
N VAL A 869 3.69 37.23 -22.66
CA VAL A 869 4.36 37.54 -21.40
C VAL A 869 5.75 36.93 -21.38
N SER A 870 6.74 37.74 -21.07
CA SER A 870 8.06 37.28 -20.67
C SER A 870 8.51 37.94 -19.37
N VAL A 871 9.47 37.31 -18.70
CA VAL A 871 9.98 37.77 -17.42
C VAL A 871 11.50 37.63 -17.38
N ILE A 872 12.17 38.70 -16.95
CA ILE A 872 13.61 38.76 -16.76
C ILE A 872 13.95 39.09 -15.31
N SER A 873 14.98 38.45 -14.76
CA SER A 873 15.59 38.90 -13.52
C SER A 873 16.48 40.10 -13.82
N ASP A 874 16.14 41.25 -13.26
CA ASP A 874 16.96 42.45 -13.36
C ASP A 874 17.64 42.71 -12.01
N THR A 875 18.95 42.96 -12.01
CA THR A 875 19.71 43.34 -10.81
C THR A 875 20.34 44.72 -10.93
N THR A 876 20.06 45.43 -12.03
CA THR A 876 20.59 46.77 -12.29
C THR A 876 19.85 47.82 -11.45
N SER A 877 20.58 48.83 -10.98
CA SER A 877 20.01 49.99 -10.30
C SER A 877 19.17 50.81 -11.28
N THR A 878 17.91 51.09 -10.96
CA THR A 878 17.09 51.96 -11.80
C THR A 878 17.55 53.43 -11.67
N PRO A 879 17.30 54.28 -12.69
CA PRO A 879 17.68 55.70 -12.67
C PRO A 879 17.07 56.51 -11.51
N PHE A 880 16.04 55.97 -10.85
CA PHE A 880 15.23 56.66 -9.85
C PHE A 880 15.41 56.09 -8.42
N GLY A 881 16.46 55.32 -8.14
CA GLY A 881 16.82 54.95 -6.77
C GLY A 881 16.06 53.76 -6.15
N GLY A 882 15.56 52.82 -6.96
CA GLY A 882 14.88 51.60 -6.49
C GLY A 882 15.59 50.29 -6.91
N ARG A 883 15.47 49.23 -6.09
CA ARG A 883 15.86 47.87 -6.49
C ARG A 883 14.66 47.14 -7.10
N VAL A 884 14.62 47.04 -8.43
CA VAL A 884 13.73 46.11 -9.16
C VAL A 884 14.45 44.77 -9.26
N LEU A 885 13.82 43.66 -8.85
CA LEU A 885 14.43 42.33 -8.93
C LEU A 885 13.91 41.52 -10.13
N VAL A 886 12.76 41.89 -10.70
CA VAL A 886 12.08 41.20 -11.80
C VAL A 886 11.33 42.22 -12.67
N LYS A 887 11.41 42.09 -13.99
CA LYS A 887 10.62 42.86 -14.96
C LYS A 887 9.82 41.91 -15.84
N TRP A 888 8.57 42.25 -16.12
CA TRP A 888 7.73 41.55 -17.09
C TRP A 888 7.64 42.37 -18.36
N HIS A 889 7.79 41.72 -19.51
CA HIS A 889 7.44 42.32 -20.78
C HIS A 889 6.13 41.70 -21.21
N ILE A 890 5.07 42.50 -21.19
CA ILE A 890 3.73 42.07 -21.56
C ILE A 890 3.36 42.78 -22.86
N VAL A 891 2.99 42.02 -23.88
CA VAL A 891 2.69 42.55 -25.20
C VAL A 891 1.32 42.07 -25.67
N GLU A 892 0.56 42.98 -26.25
CA GLU A 892 -0.66 42.69 -26.99
C GLU A 892 -0.35 42.45 -28.46
N ASN A 893 -1.15 41.64 -29.12
CA ASN A 893 -1.03 41.45 -30.57
C ASN A 893 -1.77 42.56 -31.32
N THR A 894 -2.85 43.10 -30.73
CA THR A 894 -3.61 44.23 -31.27
C THR A 894 -3.50 45.43 -30.33
N PRO A 895 -2.60 46.40 -30.60
CA PRO A 895 -2.35 47.55 -29.72
C PRO A 895 -3.61 48.33 -29.34
N GLY A 896 -3.80 48.59 -28.04
CA GLY A 896 -4.95 49.32 -27.51
C GLY A 896 -6.28 48.58 -27.63
N GLY A 897 -6.25 47.27 -27.88
CA GLY A 897 -7.43 46.44 -28.17
C GLY A 897 -8.26 46.05 -26.95
N GLY A 898 -7.78 46.35 -25.75
CA GLY A 898 -8.42 45.95 -24.49
C GLY A 898 -8.19 46.90 -23.32
N ASN A 899 -9.00 46.71 -22.29
CA ASN A 899 -8.79 47.28 -20.95
C ASN A 899 -8.37 46.14 -20.03
N TYR A 900 -7.12 46.17 -19.58
CA TYR A 900 -6.49 45.07 -18.86
C TYR A 900 -6.50 45.31 -17.35
N THR A 901 -6.73 44.22 -16.62
CA THR A 901 -6.37 44.11 -15.21
C THR A 901 -5.23 43.11 -15.10
N LEU A 902 -4.12 43.54 -14.51
CA LEU A 902 -2.97 42.68 -14.25
C LEU A 902 -2.90 42.40 -12.76
N THR A 903 -2.78 41.13 -12.39
CA THR A 903 -2.50 40.71 -11.02
C THR A 903 -1.14 40.02 -11.01
N PHE A 904 -0.23 40.44 -10.13
CA PHE A 904 1.09 39.82 -9.97
C PHE A 904 1.12 39.10 -8.61
N GLY A 905 1.67 37.88 -8.57
CA GLY A 905 1.78 37.10 -7.33
C GLY A 905 3.21 36.70 -6.99
N TRP A 906 3.49 36.42 -5.71
CA TRP A 906 4.83 36.03 -5.22
C TRP A 906 4.75 34.89 -4.21
N MET A 907 5.48 33.79 -4.42
CA MET A 907 5.26 32.54 -3.68
C MET A 907 6.32 32.16 -2.61
N ARG A 908 7.36 32.95 -2.34
CA ARG A 908 8.41 32.55 -1.36
C ARG A 908 8.70 33.59 -0.29
N GLN A 909 9.06 33.10 0.92
CA GLN A 909 9.70 33.87 1.99
C GLN A 909 11.11 34.43 1.61
N LEU A 910 11.62 34.15 0.41
CA LEU A 910 12.84 34.75 -0.14
C LEU A 910 12.64 36.19 -0.66
N GLU A 911 11.59 36.87 -0.21
CA GLU A 911 11.52 38.32 -0.25
C GLU A 911 12.75 38.89 0.49
N ASN A 912 13.56 39.65 -0.24
CA ASN A 912 14.71 40.37 0.30
C ASN A 912 14.30 41.10 1.59
N ARG A 913 15.18 41.12 2.62
CA ARG A 913 14.95 41.91 3.87
C ARG A 913 14.50 43.36 3.59
N ALA A 914 14.84 43.92 2.43
CA ALA A 914 14.40 45.24 1.97
C ALA A 914 12.88 45.44 1.86
N PHE A 915 12.08 44.37 1.72
CA PHE A 915 10.60 44.43 1.68
C PHE A 915 9.93 44.10 3.03
N ARG A 916 10.69 43.65 4.04
CA ARG A 916 10.17 43.23 5.36
C ARG A 916 10.04 44.36 6.39
N THR A 917 10.19 45.62 5.99
CA THR A 917 10.04 46.77 6.90
C THR A 917 8.57 47.14 7.12
N PRO A 918 8.19 47.80 8.24
CA PRO A 918 6.81 48.22 8.56
C PRO A 918 6.10 49.10 7.51
N ASP A 919 6.81 49.51 6.46
CA ASP A 919 6.40 50.48 5.45
C ASP A 919 5.98 49.83 4.12
N ARG A 920 5.66 48.53 4.15
CA ARG A 920 5.37 47.71 2.95
C ARG A 920 4.20 48.25 2.12
N ASN A 921 3.15 48.72 2.79
CA ASN A 921 1.94 49.23 2.15
C ASN A 921 2.14 50.56 1.40
N HIS A 922 3.19 51.33 1.70
CA HIS A 922 3.45 52.62 1.05
C HIS A 922 4.48 52.54 -0.09
N ASN A 923 5.17 51.41 -0.23
CA ASN A 923 6.40 51.32 -1.02
C ASN A 923 6.35 50.36 -2.22
N ALA A 924 5.38 49.43 -2.28
CA ALA A 924 5.26 48.51 -3.41
C ALA A 924 4.33 49.11 -4.47
N HIS A 925 4.88 49.48 -5.62
CA HIS A 925 4.14 50.09 -6.74
C HIS A 925 4.36 49.29 -8.03
N ILE A 926 3.34 49.18 -8.89
CA ILE A 926 3.45 48.64 -10.27
C ILE A 926 3.66 49.81 -11.24
N PHE A 927 4.78 49.78 -11.96
CA PHE A 927 5.10 50.77 -12.98
C PHE A 927 4.99 50.18 -14.37
N CYS A 928 4.39 50.93 -15.30
CA CYS A 928 4.60 50.70 -16.72
C CYS A 928 5.83 51.53 -17.12
N LEU A 929 6.93 50.86 -17.48
CA LEU A 929 8.21 51.52 -17.78
C LEU A 929 8.20 52.21 -19.16
N ASP A 930 7.26 51.85 -20.04
CA ASP A 930 7.13 52.45 -21.37
C ASP A 930 6.17 53.66 -21.42
N ASP A 931 5.51 53.96 -20.30
CA ASP A 931 4.66 55.15 -20.13
C ASP A 931 5.34 56.11 -19.17
N THR A 932 6.05 57.09 -19.74
CA THR A 932 6.85 58.06 -18.99
C THR A 932 6.05 59.30 -18.57
N THR A 933 4.74 59.35 -18.86
CA THR A 933 3.94 60.58 -18.73
C THR A 933 3.07 60.68 -17.48
N GLU A 934 2.80 59.57 -16.78
CA GLU A 934 2.04 59.58 -15.52
C GLU A 934 2.45 58.40 -14.62
N ALA A 935 2.51 58.65 -13.30
CA ALA A 935 2.24 57.59 -12.33
C ALA A 935 0.77 57.17 -12.55
N GLY A 936 0.58 56.14 -13.38
CA GLY A 936 -0.68 55.91 -14.10
C GLY A 936 -1.97 55.90 -13.27
N SER A 937 -3.04 56.38 -13.90
CA SER A 937 -4.41 56.60 -13.38
C SER A 937 -5.24 55.33 -13.08
N GLY A 938 -4.63 54.26 -12.56
CA GLY A 938 -5.31 52.99 -12.24
C GLY A 938 -5.53 52.78 -10.75
N GLU A 939 -6.59 52.07 -10.37
CA GLU A 939 -6.78 51.58 -8.99
C GLU A 939 -5.75 50.48 -8.71
N TYR A 940 -4.97 50.68 -7.64
CA TYR A 940 -3.99 49.71 -7.15
C TYR A 940 -4.56 48.97 -5.95
N THR A 941 -4.63 47.65 -6.04
CA THR A 941 -4.99 46.81 -4.90
C THR A 941 -3.75 46.04 -4.44
N LEU A 942 -3.40 46.20 -3.17
CA LEU A 942 -2.31 45.48 -2.52
C LEU A 942 -2.90 44.51 -1.50
N GLN A 943 -2.69 43.21 -1.69
CA GLN A 943 -3.09 42.18 -0.74
C GLN A 943 -1.83 41.51 -0.20
N LEU A 944 -1.39 42.01 0.95
CA LEU A 944 -0.10 41.70 1.57
C LEU A 944 -0.25 40.89 2.86
N ASP A 945 -1.48 40.57 3.25
CA ASP A 945 -1.89 39.88 4.46
C ASP A 945 -1.98 38.35 4.31
N THR A 946 -2.17 37.86 3.08
CA THR A 946 -2.17 36.43 2.73
C THR A 946 -1.01 36.08 1.80
N GLN A 947 -0.47 34.85 1.91
CA GLN A 947 0.51 34.33 0.95
C GLN A 947 -0.24 33.51 -0.13
N PRO A 948 0.10 33.65 -1.43
CA PRO A 948 1.10 34.55 -2.00
C PRO A 948 0.68 36.02 -1.94
N TYR A 949 1.64 36.91 -1.72
CA TYR A 949 1.37 38.35 -1.73
C TYR A 949 1.03 38.79 -3.15
N THR A 950 0.00 39.60 -3.32
CA THR A 950 -0.45 40.04 -4.65
C THR A 950 -0.53 41.56 -4.75
N CYS A 951 -0.27 42.06 -5.95
CA CYS A 951 -0.54 43.44 -6.34
C CYS A 951 -1.26 43.43 -7.68
N SER A 952 -2.38 44.16 -7.74
CA SER A 952 -3.20 44.27 -8.95
C SER A 952 -3.26 45.72 -9.43
N ARG A 953 -3.32 45.91 -10.75
CA ARG A 953 -3.52 47.20 -11.41
C ARG A 953 -4.63 47.08 -12.45
N GLY A 954 -5.68 47.88 -12.30
CA GLY A 954 -6.78 48.03 -13.27
C GLY A 954 -6.63 49.26 -14.16
N GLY A 955 -7.44 49.33 -15.24
CA GLY A 955 -7.50 50.50 -16.12
C GLY A 955 -6.34 50.64 -17.10
N ILE A 956 -5.65 49.53 -17.42
CA ILE A 956 -4.51 49.54 -18.34
C ILE A 956 -5.03 49.48 -19.77
N SER A 957 -4.78 50.54 -20.55
CA SER A 957 -5.17 50.61 -21.96
C SER A 957 -4.04 50.27 -22.94
N ARG A 958 -2.81 50.08 -22.45
CA ARG A 958 -1.63 49.71 -23.25
C ARG A 958 -0.68 48.82 -22.44
N LEU A 959 -0.26 47.71 -23.02
CA LEU A 959 0.71 46.78 -22.41
C LEU A 959 2.16 47.14 -22.83
N GLY A 960 3.13 46.77 -21.99
CA GLY A 960 4.56 47.07 -22.20
C GLY A 960 5.43 46.42 -21.13
N TRP A 961 6.56 47.06 -20.81
CA TRP A 961 7.42 46.65 -19.70
C TRP A 961 6.82 47.05 -18.35
N PHE A 962 6.65 46.07 -17.46
CA PHE A 962 6.18 46.28 -16.09
C PHE A 962 7.22 45.88 -15.07
N ALA A 963 7.27 46.62 -13.96
CA ALA A 963 8.13 46.33 -12.83
C ALA A 963 7.40 46.55 -11.50
N VAL A 964 7.79 45.77 -10.49
CA VAL A 964 7.35 45.93 -9.09
C VAL A 964 8.58 46.23 -8.24
N GLY A 965 8.57 47.33 -7.49
CA GLY A 965 9.73 47.72 -6.67
C GLY A 965 9.44 48.85 -5.68
N ARG A 966 10.42 49.10 -4.79
CA ARG A 966 10.45 50.20 -3.81
C ARG A 966 11.31 51.34 -4.34
N PHE A 967 10.74 52.52 -4.47
CA PHE A 967 11.45 53.77 -4.74
C PHE A 967 11.43 54.60 -3.47
N LYS A 968 12.56 54.70 -2.79
CA LYS A 968 12.72 55.67 -1.70
C LYS A 968 13.36 56.91 -2.32
N ASP A 969 12.71 58.04 -2.08
CA ASP A 969 13.14 59.41 -2.42
C ASP A 969 12.98 59.79 -3.91
N ILE A 970 11.79 60.31 -4.26
CA ILE A 970 11.68 61.37 -5.26
C ILE A 970 11.66 62.68 -4.45
N PRO A 971 12.75 63.45 -4.33
CA PRO A 971 12.70 64.76 -3.70
C PRO A 971 12.32 65.81 -4.74
N GLU A 972 11.30 66.60 -4.43
CA GLU A 972 11.19 67.96 -4.96
C GLU A 972 12.47 68.74 -4.58
N GLY A 973 13.16 69.30 -5.58
CA GLY A 973 14.14 70.37 -5.35
C GLY A 973 15.60 69.93 -5.21
N ILE A 974 16.41 70.43 -6.14
CA ILE A 974 17.88 70.35 -6.26
C ILE A 974 18.60 70.81 -4.98
N VAL A 975 19.50 69.99 -4.41
CA VAL A 975 20.86 70.34 -3.90
C VAL A 975 21.70 69.04 -3.75
N GLU A 976 22.89 68.96 -4.38
CA GLU A 976 23.95 67.97 -4.07
C GLU A 976 24.95 68.49 -3.00
N PRO A 977 25.89 67.70 -2.45
CA PRO A 977 25.76 66.41 -1.77
C PRO A 977 26.59 66.36 -0.44
N SER A 978 26.25 65.46 0.50
CA SER A 978 27.21 64.63 1.24
C SER A 978 26.54 63.95 2.44
N GLU A 979 26.65 62.62 2.55
CA GLU A 979 27.33 61.96 3.68
C GLU A 979 27.36 60.44 3.48
N THR A 980 28.57 59.90 3.37
CA THR A 980 28.90 58.49 3.33
C THR A 980 28.83 57.90 4.74
N TYR A 981 27.99 56.88 4.95
CA TYR A 981 27.98 56.13 6.21
C TYR A 981 29.31 55.36 6.39
N ALA A 982 30.12 55.81 7.34
CA ALA A 982 31.33 55.12 7.77
C ALA A 982 30.98 53.91 8.68
N PRO A 983 31.66 52.75 8.55
CA PRO A 983 31.51 51.65 9.50
C PRO A 983 31.84 52.10 10.94
N THR A 984 31.17 51.57 11.95
CA THR A 984 31.40 51.99 13.36
C THR A 984 32.29 51.02 14.15
N GLU A 985 32.51 49.80 13.65
CA GLU A 985 33.33 48.77 14.30
C GLU A 985 34.22 47.99 13.31
N PHE A 986 35.27 47.34 13.83
CA PHE A 986 36.06 46.37 13.06
C PHE A 986 35.30 45.05 12.98
N THR A 987 35.13 44.52 11.76
CA THR A 987 34.37 43.26 11.56
C THR A 987 35.07 42.37 10.55
N LEU A 988 35.31 41.11 10.90
CA LEU A 988 35.76 40.04 9.99
C LEU A 988 34.62 39.07 9.70
N TYR A 989 34.21 39.02 8.43
CA TYR A 989 33.15 38.12 7.97
C TYR A 989 33.66 36.71 7.67
N GLN A 990 32.72 35.77 7.61
CA GLN A 990 32.98 34.42 7.11
C GLN A 990 33.35 34.49 5.62
N ASN A 991 34.44 33.82 5.24
CA ASN A 991 34.88 33.71 3.85
C ASN A 991 33.83 32.99 3.00
N TYR A 992 33.73 33.37 1.73
CA TYR A 992 32.81 32.76 0.79
C TYR A 992 33.51 32.47 -0.55
N PRO A 993 33.36 31.25 -1.11
CA PRO A 993 32.65 30.10 -0.54
C PRO A 993 33.35 29.51 0.71
N ASN A 994 32.63 28.73 1.54
CA ASN A 994 33.18 27.92 2.64
C ASN A 994 32.26 26.70 2.92
N PRO A 995 32.70 25.44 2.69
CA PRO A 995 34.00 25.05 2.17
C PRO A 995 34.28 25.61 0.77
N PHE A 996 35.55 25.80 0.40
CA PHE A 996 35.96 26.33 -0.90
C PHE A 996 36.93 25.41 -1.61
N ASN A 997 36.98 25.49 -2.94
CA ASN A 997 37.96 24.81 -3.78
C ASN A 997 38.82 25.87 -4.49
N ALA A 998 40.14 25.75 -4.36
CA ALA A 998 41.19 26.63 -4.89
C ALA A 998 41.16 28.11 -4.43
N SER A 999 40.02 28.79 -4.33
CA SER A 999 39.96 30.22 -3.98
C SER A 999 38.75 30.60 -3.14
N THR A 1000 38.91 31.57 -2.23
CA THR A 1000 37.83 32.13 -1.39
C THR A 1000 38.07 33.61 -1.11
N THR A 1001 37.00 34.38 -0.92
CA THR A 1001 37.07 35.81 -0.62
C THR A 1001 36.78 36.06 0.86
N ILE A 1002 37.68 36.80 1.52
CA ILE A 1002 37.58 37.26 2.90
C ILE A 1002 37.20 38.74 2.89
N ARG A 1003 36.14 39.09 3.63
CA ARG A 1003 35.61 40.45 3.70
C ARG A 1003 35.74 41.00 5.11
N PHE A 1004 36.09 42.27 5.24
CA PHE A 1004 36.19 42.94 6.54
C PHE A 1004 35.87 44.44 6.49
N LEU A 1005 35.44 45.01 7.62
CA LEU A 1005 35.15 46.43 7.79
C LEU A 1005 36.18 47.11 8.69
N LEU A 1006 36.55 48.33 8.35
CA LEU A 1006 37.38 49.21 9.15
C LEU A 1006 36.60 50.50 9.47
N PRO A 1007 36.41 50.86 10.75
CA PRO A 1007 35.66 52.06 11.10
C PRO A 1007 36.46 53.36 10.98
N LYS A 1008 37.79 53.22 10.91
CA LYS A 1008 38.75 54.30 10.74
C LYS A 1008 40.01 53.77 10.07
N GLU A 1009 40.78 54.66 9.46
CA GLU A 1009 42.07 54.29 8.90
C GLU A 1009 42.95 53.57 9.94
N SER A 1010 43.41 52.36 9.61
CA SER A 1010 44.12 51.48 10.54
C SER A 1010 45.19 50.66 9.83
N LYS A 1011 46.27 50.32 10.56
CA LYS A 1011 47.22 49.28 10.10
C LYS A 1011 46.56 47.92 10.33
N VAL A 1012 46.39 47.16 9.24
CA VAL A 1012 45.66 45.90 9.18
C VAL A 1012 46.58 44.77 8.75
N LYS A 1013 46.54 43.64 9.47
CA LYS A 1013 47.12 42.36 9.05
C LYS A 1013 46.01 41.30 8.90
N ILE A 1014 45.89 40.69 7.71
CA ILE A 1014 45.10 39.47 7.47
C ILE A 1014 46.08 38.31 7.28
N GLY A 1015 46.21 37.43 8.27
CA GLY A 1015 47.04 36.22 8.18
C GLY A 1015 46.19 34.96 8.09
N VAL A 1016 46.67 33.95 7.36
CA VAL A 1016 46.13 32.59 7.30
C VAL A 1016 47.09 31.65 8.02
N TYR A 1017 46.55 30.75 8.84
CA TYR A 1017 47.27 29.85 9.73
C TYR A 1017 46.74 28.43 9.59
N ASP A 1018 47.58 27.43 9.81
CA ASP A 1018 47.15 26.05 9.98
C ASP A 1018 46.58 25.79 11.39
N LEU A 1019 46.11 24.56 11.63
CA LEU A 1019 45.56 24.15 12.93
C LEU A 1019 46.60 24.13 14.06
N LEU A 1020 47.90 24.10 13.74
CA LEU A 1020 48.99 24.18 14.72
C LEU A 1020 49.35 25.64 15.06
N GLY A 1021 48.68 26.61 14.42
CA GLY A 1021 48.91 28.04 14.61
C GLY A 1021 50.12 28.57 13.83
N LYS A 1022 50.70 27.79 12.92
CA LYS A 1022 51.78 28.26 12.04
C LYS A 1022 51.18 29.15 10.97
N GLU A 1023 51.74 30.35 10.81
CA GLU A 1023 51.35 31.29 9.75
C GLU A 1023 51.74 30.70 8.38
N ILE A 1024 50.75 30.49 7.53
CA ILE A 1024 50.88 29.94 6.18
C ILE A 1024 51.12 31.05 5.17
N THR A 1025 50.35 32.12 5.26
CA THR A 1025 50.53 33.30 4.41
C THR A 1025 49.89 34.53 5.05
N THR A 1026 50.36 35.71 4.65
CA THR A 1026 49.72 36.99 4.96
C THR A 1026 49.13 37.58 3.70
N LEU A 1027 47.81 37.78 3.71
CA LEU A 1027 47.04 38.30 2.58
C LEU A 1027 47.03 39.83 2.54
N VAL A 1028 47.11 40.47 3.71
CA VAL A 1028 47.17 41.93 3.86
C VAL A 1028 48.11 42.25 5.00
N ASP A 1029 49.03 43.20 4.80
CA ASP A 1029 49.81 43.86 5.85
C ASP A 1029 50.05 45.34 5.48
N ALA A 1030 48.99 46.15 5.56
CA ALA A 1030 48.99 47.51 5.03
C ALA A 1030 48.16 48.47 5.89
N LYS A 1031 48.43 49.77 5.77
CA LYS A 1031 47.56 50.81 6.32
C LYS A 1031 46.40 50.99 5.35
N MET A 1032 45.17 50.87 5.83
CA MET A 1032 43.96 50.88 4.99
C MET A 1032 42.94 51.89 5.51
N ASN A 1033 42.27 52.59 4.60
CA ASN A 1033 41.25 53.61 4.90
C ASN A 1033 40.01 53.01 5.59
N ALA A 1034 39.22 53.86 6.24
CA ALA A 1034 37.89 53.46 6.74
C ALA A 1034 37.01 52.97 5.58
N GLY A 1035 36.20 51.94 5.80
CA GLY A 1035 35.31 51.36 4.80
C GLY A 1035 35.32 49.83 4.77
N GLU A 1036 34.65 49.28 3.77
CA GLU A 1036 34.60 47.85 3.49
C GLU A 1036 35.75 47.44 2.57
N HIS A 1037 36.39 46.31 2.91
CA HIS A 1037 37.53 45.76 2.17
C HIS A 1037 37.33 44.28 1.92
N THR A 1038 37.86 43.80 0.80
CA THR A 1038 37.88 42.38 0.42
C THR A 1038 39.30 41.96 0.05
N VAL A 1039 39.65 40.72 0.39
CA VAL A 1039 40.90 40.09 -0.03
C VAL A 1039 40.63 38.63 -0.40
N THR A 1040 41.21 38.18 -1.51
CA THR A 1040 41.06 36.81 -1.99
C THR A 1040 42.25 35.96 -1.57
N TRP A 1041 41.99 34.76 -1.07
CA TRP A 1041 43.03 33.74 -0.86
C TRP A 1041 42.95 32.68 -1.93
N ASN A 1042 43.98 32.57 -2.76
CA ASN A 1042 44.21 31.41 -3.63
C ASN A 1042 45.05 30.37 -2.86
N ALA A 1043 44.45 29.22 -2.60
CA ALA A 1043 45.01 28.10 -1.86
C ALA A 1043 45.28 26.87 -2.76
N GLU A 1044 45.43 27.07 -4.07
CA GLU A 1044 45.65 25.99 -5.06
C GLU A 1044 46.85 25.09 -4.71
N ASN A 1045 47.89 25.62 -4.07
CA ASN A 1045 49.07 24.86 -3.63
C ASN A 1045 49.01 24.34 -2.19
N MET A 1046 47.86 24.48 -1.51
CA MET A 1046 47.67 24.06 -0.12
C MET A 1046 46.97 22.69 -0.03
N ALA A 1047 47.18 21.95 1.06
CA ALA A 1047 46.51 20.68 1.29
C ALA A 1047 45.05 20.88 1.74
N SER A 1048 44.13 19.97 1.37
CA SER A 1048 42.75 19.98 1.89
C SER A 1048 42.76 19.93 3.42
N GLY A 1049 41.91 20.73 4.06
CA GLY A 1049 41.90 20.81 5.52
C GLY A 1049 41.26 22.09 6.06
N ILE A 1050 41.28 22.20 7.38
CA ILE A 1050 40.78 23.38 8.09
C ILE A 1050 41.94 24.38 8.26
N TYR A 1051 41.70 25.61 7.86
CA TYR A 1051 42.59 26.74 8.07
C TYR A 1051 41.90 27.80 8.93
N VAL A 1052 42.71 28.66 9.53
CA VAL A 1052 42.25 29.74 10.39
C VAL A 1052 42.76 31.05 9.80
N TYR A 1053 41.90 32.06 9.64
CA TYR A 1053 42.34 33.40 9.23
C TYR A 1053 41.98 34.43 10.29
N LYS A 1054 42.86 35.42 10.44
CA LYS A 1054 42.81 36.40 11.53
C LYS A 1054 42.99 37.81 10.99
N LEU A 1055 42.07 38.70 11.38
CA LEU A 1055 42.17 40.15 11.24
C LEU A 1055 42.79 40.74 12.50
N ILE A 1056 43.90 41.45 12.34
CA ILE A 1056 44.58 42.19 13.39
C ILE A 1056 44.61 43.66 12.99
N ALA A 1057 44.02 44.53 13.81
CA ALA A 1057 44.06 45.99 13.63
C ALA A 1057 44.03 46.67 15.00
N LYS A 1058 44.96 47.60 15.28
CA LYS A 1058 45.07 48.44 16.51
C LYS A 1058 44.21 47.99 17.73
N GLY A 1059 44.64 46.94 18.43
CA GLY A 1059 44.00 46.43 19.65
C GLY A 1059 42.80 45.48 19.44
N PHE A 1060 42.40 45.25 18.18
CA PHE A 1060 41.35 44.34 17.76
C PHE A 1060 41.95 43.11 17.06
N VAL A 1061 41.51 41.93 17.49
CA VAL A 1061 41.86 40.66 16.86
C VAL A 1061 40.58 39.83 16.70
N GLN A 1062 40.21 39.50 15.47
CA GLN A 1062 39.10 38.58 15.19
C GLN A 1062 39.57 37.44 14.31
N THR A 1063 39.11 36.22 14.60
CA THR A 1063 39.55 34.99 13.95
C THR A 1063 38.34 34.20 13.45
N ARG A 1064 38.49 33.56 12.29
CA ARG A 1064 37.47 32.69 11.66
C ARG A 1064 38.13 31.45 11.08
N LYS A 1065 37.35 30.37 10.92
CA LYS A 1065 37.80 29.10 10.32
C LYS A 1065 37.30 29.00 8.89
N MET A 1066 38.07 28.35 8.02
CA MET A 1066 37.69 28.02 6.65
C MET A 1066 38.10 26.59 6.31
N ILE A 1067 37.39 25.95 5.40
CA ILE A 1067 37.58 24.56 4.99
C ILE A 1067 37.94 24.54 3.50
N LEU A 1068 39.16 24.10 3.18
CA LEU A 1068 39.60 23.86 1.80
C LEU A 1068 39.27 22.42 1.41
N LEU A 1069 38.48 22.25 0.35
CA LEU A 1069 38.20 20.97 -0.30
C LEU A 1069 38.89 20.94 -1.67
N LYS A 1070 39.80 19.99 -1.85
CA LYS A 1070 40.26 19.56 -3.19
C LYS A 1070 39.56 18.28 -3.59
#